data_AF-A0A4Q3WWL3-F1
#
_entry.id   AF-A0A4Q3WWL3-F1
#
_cell.length_a   1.000
_cell.length_b   1.000
_cell.length_c   1.000
_cell.angle_alpha   90.00
_cell.angle_beta   90.00
_cell.angle_gamma   90.00
#
_symmetry.space_group_name_H-M   'P 1'
#
loop_
_entity.id
_entity.type
_entity.pdbx_description
1 polymer ?
#
loop_
_entity_poly.entity_id
_entity_poly.type
_entity_poly.pdbx_seq_one_letter_code
_entity_poly.pdbx_strand_id
1 'polypeptide(L)'
;MKIALSSLFIVVLAGAAHADSVHLKIVGPDQKPIPNAQVHFVEFKGYDAPELVQNAPGLKSDENGLIDFESKNSLAQLAGIKGFTEQNVLMVQVLAPGFAAGRRPLKAGDNEMTLEEGHQWSGLVYDDQQKPVAGVKIALIGTGTGAKEGLPFVPPQLKTETGTDKDGHWSFDNVPLRGWARIGVESDRFVNTSFAFDLDSTIAPPLYLELGATIKGRVLTPAGEPAADVQLLPGSTSFSSAPMPRFRTGPDGRFAMKGLPVGDFYVQYIPSDKGPSLPFLIVPQSVKGLNAGEVRDMGDLKTQKGIQVKGTVIESGTKKPLAEVYLQTFGTSFQQVQTNENGVFSLLSDGAAMDIEANATGFIAQRKSLPRAQGEVIDMGVIELKKSLVVTGILKTKEGAVLGSQQFYVESRNGNTEQTYADKEGKFTIDGLEPREYTVKSDSLNFVGNTKFTLAPDKTPPVLQLTAELKNKDTEIRPVQGRTLDNEGKSLAGVKIDLGFNRPEQDFIHTSLTVVSNKDGAFQDKVPDAGLIPKIVSASRPGYILVSSGEFKLVDGSWQTDLVFQPRGGALKGVALNGDGQPAAGAYVSVLGHNNLPIVRADEHGAFSLPDVPLQDVTLIASNGLGYGETKIEKAGDGIQVMLQQRPEEPRTRAELEAFADQLLPQARISLGYDEIVETFEAVGARRFETALLAAKETTPGFNAYWYQYLDLLALRDPKSLLERSEELLRPVPASYQPSQVLVVTLQAHSDDPAHKAKAQAWLDAHKAPSLVVAPASISELLRIGSVAEALKAGDGSRWVEFAAQLAAQLKEESFKDHAASWGESAIQIGPEALDNLTQEWGPFAQFRAYCGASQSLARDNQLESARELLKRAEALLPTIEKSKEAQNASQYEQ
;
A
#
# COMPACT_ATOMS: atom_id res chain seq x y z
N MET A 1 63.52 -30.54 -15.46
CA MET A 1 62.69 -29.49 -14.86
C MET A 1 62.32 -28.40 -15.88
N LYS A 2 61.74 -28.77 -17.04
CA LYS A 2 61.35 -27.85 -18.13
C LYS A 2 60.13 -28.33 -18.96
N ILE A 3 59.35 -29.29 -18.45
CA ILE A 3 58.18 -29.87 -19.16
C ILE A 3 56.86 -29.70 -18.36
N ALA A 4 56.90 -29.16 -17.14
CA ALA A 4 55.69 -29.06 -16.30
C ALA A 4 54.89 -27.75 -16.46
N LEU A 5 55.35 -26.78 -17.27
CA LEU A 5 54.71 -25.45 -17.36
C LEU A 5 53.77 -25.28 -18.56
N SER A 6 53.83 -26.15 -19.57
CA SER A 6 52.97 -26.03 -20.77
C SER A 6 51.59 -26.69 -20.60
N SER A 7 51.46 -27.64 -19.66
CA SER A 7 50.17 -28.29 -19.38
C SER A 7 49.27 -27.49 -18.43
N LEU A 8 49.81 -26.49 -17.73
CA LEU A 8 49.04 -25.59 -16.87
C LEU A 8 48.38 -24.45 -17.66
N PHE A 9 48.83 -24.17 -18.90
CA PHE A 9 48.24 -23.15 -19.77
C PHE A 9 47.05 -23.63 -20.62
N ILE A 10 46.82 -24.95 -20.73
CA ILE A 10 45.69 -25.51 -21.49
C ILE A 10 44.46 -25.77 -20.59
N VAL A 11 44.64 -25.92 -19.28
CA VAL A 11 43.52 -26.18 -18.35
C VAL A 11 42.86 -24.88 -17.83
N VAL A 12 43.51 -23.72 -17.97
CA VAL A 12 42.94 -22.43 -17.56
C VAL A 12 42.11 -21.75 -18.66
N LEU A 13 42.15 -22.23 -19.91
CA LEU A 13 41.33 -21.73 -21.02
C LEU A 13 39.99 -22.48 -21.22
N ALA A 14 39.71 -23.53 -20.43
CA ALA A 14 38.47 -24.30 -20.50
C ALA A 14 37.38 -23.84 -19.51
N GLY A 15 37.59 -22.71 -18.82
CA GLY A 15 36.52 -22.00 -18.09
C GLY A 15 35.62 -21.19 -19.02
N ALA A 16 35.40 -21.64 -20.26
CA ALA A 16 34.38 -21.07 -21.11
C ALA A 16 33.04 -21.39 -20.45
N ALA A 17 32.32 -20.36 -20.00
CA ALA A 17 30.95 -20.48 -19.54
C ALA A 17 30.19 -21.37 -20.53
N HIS A 18 29.70 -22.52 -20.08
CA HIS A 18 28.96 -23.43 -20.94
C HIS A 18 27.69 -22.72 -21.38
N ALA A 19 27.68 -22.28 -22.63
CA ALA A 19 26.48 -21.86 -23.32
C ALA A 19 25.58 -23.08 -23.48
N ASP A 20 24.35 -22.98 -22.99
CA ASP A 20 23.38 -24.06 -23.15
C ASP A 20 22.76 -23.98 -24.55
N SER A 21 22.92 -25.03 -25.35
CA SER A 21 22.23 -25.16 -26.63
C SER A 21 20.74 -25.41 -26.40
N VAL A 22 19.90 -24.71 -27.16
CA VAL A 22 18.45 -24.78 -27.13
C VAL A 22 17.96 -25.13 -28.52
N HIS A 23 17.28 -26.28 -28.63
CA HIS A 23 16.67 -26.76 -29.86
C HIS A 23 15.15 -26.58 -29.73
N LEU A 24 14.56 -25.70 -30.52
CA LEU A 24 13.13 -25.42 -30.47
C LEU A 24 12.46 -25.93 -31.75
N LYS A 25 11.50 -26.83 -31.58
CA LYS A 25 10.59 -27.29 -32.63
C LYS A 25 9.25 -26.58 -32.51
N ILE A 26 8.80 -25.98 -33.60
CA ILE A 26 7.57 -25.18 -33.68
C ILE A 26 6.57 -25.92 -34.56
N VAL A 27 5.41 -26.23 -33.99
CA VAL A 27 4.36 -26.99 -34.66
C VAL A 27 3.00 -26.29 -34.54
N GLY A 28 2.11 -26.55 -35.49
CA GLY A 28 0.71 -26.13 -35.42
C GLY A 28 -0.13 -27.05 -34.55
N PRO A 29 -1.43 -26.74 -34.35
CA PRO A 29 -2.36 -27.60 -33.60
C PRO A 29 -2.49 -29.01 -34.19
N ASP A 30 -2.23 -29.17 -35.50
CA ASP A 30 -2.22 -30.44 -36.21
C ASP A 30 -0.88 -31.19 -36.12
N GLN A 31 0.03 -30.74 -35.26
CA GLN A 31 1.39 -31.26 -35.05
C GLN A 31 2.30 -31.18 -36.29
N LYS A 32 1.89 -30.47 -37.35
CA LYS A 32 2.76 -30.22 -38.49
C LYS A 32 3.75 -29.09 -38.18
N PRO A 33 4.99 -29.19 -38.66
CA PRO A 33 5.94 -28.10 -38.52
C PRO A 33 5.48 -26.79 -39.16
N ILE A 34 5.82 -25.67 -38.52
CA ILE A 34 5.55 -24.34 -39.06
C ILE A 34 6.86 -23.75 -39.60
N PRO A 35 7.08 -23.75 -40.92
CA PRO A 35 8.28 -23.16 -41.50
C PRO A 35 8.22 -21.64 -41.51
N ASN A 36 9.39 -20.99 -41.49
CA ASN A 36 9.53 -19.53 -41.57
C ASN A 36 8.81 -18.75 -40.45
N ALA A 37 8.49 -19.39 -39.32
CA ALA A 37 7.97 -18.71 -38.14
C ALA A 37 9.04 -17.73 -37.63
N GLN A 38 8.69 -16.48 -37.37
CA GLN A 38 9.61 -15.50 -36.79
C GLN A 38 9.78 -15.79 -35.30
N VAL A 39 11.03 -15.91 -34.86
CA VAL A 39 11.37 -16.30 -33.50
C VAL A 39 12.25 -15.23 -32.89
N HIS A 40 11.79 -14.68 -31.76
CA HIS A 40 12.51 -13.70 -30.96
C HIS A 40 12.89 -14.32 -29.63
N PHE A 41 14.18 -14.46 -29.39
CA PHE A 41 14.71 -14.90 -28.11
C PHE A 41 15.12 -13.70 -27.27
N VAL A 42 14.67 -13.71 -26.03
CA VAL A 42 15.04 -12.72 -25.02
C VAL A 42 15.50 -13.47 -23.78
N GLU A 43 16.80 -13.41 -23.53
CA GLU A 43 17.41 -13.93 -22.31
C GLU A 43 17.48 -12.80 -21.29
N PHE A 44 16.94 -13.04 -20.10
CA PHE A 44 17.04 -12.10 -18.99
C PHE A 44 17.39 -12.78 -17.68
N LYS A 45 18.01 -12.01 -16.78
CA LYS A 45 18.26 -12.41 -15.40
C LYS A 45 17.23 -11.76 -14.49
N GLY A 46 16.50 -12.57 -13.71
CA GLY A 46 15.49 -12.09 -12.77
C GLY A 46 14.15 -11.73 -13.43
N TYR A 47 13.02 -11.95 -12.76
CA TYR A 47 11.68 -11.71 -13.34
C TYR A 47 11.06 -10.37 -12.93
N ASP A 48 11.33 -9.89 -11.72
CA ASP A 48 10.75 -8.64 -11.19
C ASP A 48 11.45 -7.39 -11.76
N ALA A 49 12.72 -7.55 -12.16
CA ALA A 49 13.50 -6.54 -12.86
C ALA A 49 14.41 -7.21 -13.92
N PRO A 50 13.82 -7.68 -15.03
CA PRO A 50 14.57 -8.44 -16.01
C PRO A 50 15.64 -7.57 -16.66
N GLU A 51 16.88 -7.96 -16.45
CA GLU A 51 18.01 -7.40 -17.17
C GLU A 51 18.15 -8.15 -18.50
N LEU A 52 18.06 -7.43 -19.61
CA LEU A 52 18.27 -7.99 -20.93
C LEU A 52 19.73 -8.42 -21.10
N VAL A 53 19.98 -9.72 -21.10
CA VAL A 53 21.31 -10.31 -21.37
C VAL A 53 21.55 -10.39 -22.88
N GLN A 54 20.55 -10.87 -23.61
CA GLN A 54 20.63 -11.07 -25.05
C GLN A 54 19.28 -10.86 -25.70
N ASN A 55 19.29 -10.17 -26.83
CA ASN A 55 18.17 -10.08 -27.75
C ASN A 55 18.64 -10.58 -29.12
N ALA A 56 17.95 -11.58 -29.67
CA ALA A 56 18.20 -12.08 -31.01
C ALA A 56 16.91 -11.98 -31.84
N PRO A 57 16.60 -10.79 -32.39
CA PRO A 57 15.40 -10.58 -33.17
C PRO A 57 15.54 -11.17 -34.58
N GLY A 58 14.41 -11.55 -35.19
CA GLY A 58 14.35 -11.87 -36.62
C GLY A 58 14.87 -13.24 -37.05
N LEU A 59 15.11 -14.18 -36.13
CA LEU A 59 15.39 -15.56 -36.53
C LEU A 59 14.13 -16.21 -37.13
N LYS A 60 14.31 -17.23 -37.97
CA LYS A 60 13.22 -17.97 -38.59
C LYS A 60 13.41 -19.47 -38.41
N SER A 61 12.32 -20.19 -38.20
CA SER A 61 12.34 -21.66 -38.26
C SER A 61 12.61 -22.16 -39.67
N ASP A 62 13.29 -23.30 -39.77
CA ASP A 62 13.55 -23.99 -41.04
C ASP A 62 12.30 -24.70 -41.59
N GLU A 63 12.45 -25.44 -42.69
CA GLU A 63 11.34 -26.20 -43.33
C GLU A 63 10.72 -27.27 -42.41
N ASN A 64 11.45 -27.70 -41.37
CA ASN A 64 10.99 -28.66 -40.37
C ASN A 64 10.51 -27.97 -39.08
N GLY A 65 10.32 -26.65 -39.10
CA GLY A 65 9.91 -25.87 -37.94
C GLY A 65 10.96 -25.83 -36.84
N LEU A 66 12.22 -26.16 -37.13
CA LEU A 66 13.31 -26.20 -36.17
C LEU A 66 14.06 -24.88 -36.13
N ILE A 67 14.53 -24.53 -34.93
CA ILE A 67 15.47 -23.43 -34.71
C ILE A 67 16.41 -23.77 -33.57
N ASP A 68 17.69 -23.55 -33.81
CA ASP A 68 18.74 -23.70 -32.80
C ASP A 68 19.15 -22.32 -32.28
N PHE A 69 19.31 -22.23 -30.96
CA PHE A 69 19.77 -21.03 -30.28
C PHE A 69 20.79 -21.41 -29.21
N GLU A 70 21.87 -20.66 -29.10
CA GLU A 70 22.88 -20.85 -28.07
C GLU A 70 22.74 -19.73 -27.04
N SER A 71 22.35 -20.10 -25.82
CA SER A 71 22.20 -19.17 -24.70
C SER A 71 23.57 -18.64 -24.26
N LYS A 72 23.68 -17.35 -23.93
CA LYS A 72 24.97 -16.81 -23.44
C LYS A 72 25.30 -17.27 -22.03
N ASN A 73 24.30 -17.63 -21.24
CA ASN A 73 24.50 -18.18 -19.92
C ASN A 73 23.86 -19.56 -19.79
N SER A 74 24.23 -20.25 -18.72
CA SER A 74 23.51 -21.46 -18.34
C SER A 74 22.09 -21.11 -17.92
N LEU A 75 21.13 -21.83 -18.49
CA LEU A 75 19.71 -21.66 -18.24
C LEU A 75 19.30 -22.42 -16.99
N ALA A 76 18.39 -21.84 -16.22
CA ALA A 76 17.89 -22.51 -15.03
C ALA A 76 17.10 -23.78 -15.38
N GLN A 77 17.19 -24.77 -14.49
CA GLN A 77 16.28 -25.92 -14.53
C GLN A 77 14.89 -25.44 -14.12
N LEU A 78 13.95 -25.38 -15.08
CA LEU A 78 12.59 -24.84 -14.89
C LEU A 78 11.71 -25.59 -13.85
N ALA A 79 12.20 -26.64 -13.20
CA ALA A 79 11.45 -27.43 -12.22
C ALA A 79 11.64 -26.89 -10.80
N GLY A 80 10.65 -26.17 -10.27
CA GLY A 80 10.55 -25.85 -8.83
C GLY A 80 10.99 -24.44 -8.38
N ILE A 81 10.80 -23.41 -9.21
CA ILE A 81 11.31 -22.05 -8.97
C ILE A 81 10.53 -21.34 -7.84
N LYS A 82 11.20 -21.09 -6.70
CA LYS A 82 10.82 -20.07 -5.71
C LYS A 82 11.81 -18.91 -5.82
N GLY A 83 11.30 -17.68 -5.85
CA GLY A 83 12.13 -16.47 -5.96
C GLY A 83 12.70 -16.32 -7.36
N PHE A 84 11.93 -15.69 -8.26
CA PHE A 84 12.35 -15.46 -9.63
C PHE A 84 13.49 -14.43 -9.78
N THR A 85 14.17 -14.02 -8.72
CA THR A 85 15.00 -12.81 -8.74
C THR A 85 16.38 -13.00 -9.39
N GLU A 86 16.90 -14.22 -9.55
CA GLU A 86 18.33 -14.39 -9.94
C GLU A 86 18.64 -15.40 -11.05
N GLN A 87 17.65 -16.16 -11.53
CA GLN A 87 17.88 -17.16 -12.57
C GLN A 87 17.86 -16.55 -13.98
N ASN A 88 18.71 -17.06 -14.87
CA ASN A 88 18.62 -16.75 -16.30
C ASN A 88 17.43 -17.49 -16.89
N VAL A 89 16.48 -16.73 -17.42
CA VAL A 89 15.31 -17.22 -18.12
C VAL A 89 15.45 -16.84 -19.59
N LEU A 90 15.45 -17.86 -20.45
CA LEU A 90 15.30 -17.65 -21.89
C LEU A 90 13.83 -17.69 -22.23
N MET A 91 13.24 -16.54 -22.55
CA MET A 91 11.90 -16.46 -23.11
C MET A 91 11.99 -16.46 -24.63
N VAL A 92 11.04 -17.14 -25.27
CA VAL A 92 10.84 -17.07 -26.71
C VAL A 92 9.48 -16.49 -27.02
N GLN A 93 9.42 -15.64 -28.06
CA GLN A 93 8.19 -15.30 -28.76
C GLN A 93 8.28 -15.87 -30.17
N VAL A 94 7.18 -16.51 -30.60
CA VAL A 94 7.04 -17.03 -31.95
C VAL A 94 5.84 -16.37 -32.63
N LEU A 95 6.06 -15.83 -33.83
CA LEU A 95 5.04 -15.22 -34.68
C LEU A 95 5.00 -15.96 -36.02
N ALA A 96 3.84 -16.47 -36.41
CA ALA A 96 3.65 -17.12 -37.70
C ALA A 96 2.29 -16.71 -38.30
N PRO A 97 2.20 -16.47 -39.63
CA PRO A 97 0.93 -16.14 -40.27
C PRO A 97 -0.16 -17.18 -40.01
N GLY A 98 -1.34 -16.75 -39.58
CA GLY A 98 -2.47 -17.62 -39.23
C GLY A 98 -2.41 -18.27 -37.84
N PHE A 99 -1.36 -18.00 -37.06
CA PHE A 99 -1.19 -18.53 -35.70
C PHE A 99 -1.16 -17.40 -34.67
N ALA A 100 -1.57 -17.72 -33.45
CA ALA A 100 -1.47 -16.82 -32.32
C ALA A 100 0.00 -16.64 -31.92
N ALA A 101 0.35 -15.46 -31.41
CA ALA A 101 1.66 -15.18 -30.89
C ALA A 101 1.92 -16.06 -29.67
N GLY A 102 2.77 -17.07 -29.82
CA GLY A 102 3.12 -17.95 -28.73
C GLY A 102 4.27 -17.37 -27.92
N ARG A 103 4.20 -17.49 -26.59
CA ARG A 103 5.31 -17.13 -25.69
C ARG A 103 5.49 -18.19 -24.63
N ARG A 104 6.74 -18.52 -24.29
CA ARG A 104 7.05 -19.40 -23.15
C ARG A 104 8.52 -19.31 -22.73
N PRO A 105 8.85 -19.68 -21.48
CA PRO A 105 10.23 -19.95 -21.10
C PRO A 105 10.72 -21.24 -21.76
N LEU A 106 12.01 -21.29 -22.07
CA LEU A 106 12.71 -22.44 -22.62
C LEU A 106 13.75 -22.99 -21.65
N LYS A 107 14.03 -24.28 -21.76
CA LYS A 107 15.13 -24.96 -21.06
C LYS A 107 16.28 -25.27 -22.01
N ALA A 108 17.44 -25.60 -21.47
CA ALA A 108 18.52 -26.22 -22.25
C ALA A 108 18.04 -27.53 -22.94
N GLY A 109 18.58 -27.81 -24.12
CA GLY A 109 18.26 -28.97 -24.95
C GLY A 109 16.97 -28.83 -25.75
N ASP A 110 16.24 -29.94 -25.90
CA ASP A 110 15.06 -30.02 -26.76
C ASP A 110 13.80 -29.41 -26.13
N ASN A 111 13.13 -28.59 -26.93
CA ASN A 111 11.91 -27.89 -26.61
C ASN A 111 10.93 -28.02 -27.78
N GLU A 112 9.64 -28.26 -27.50
CA GLU A 112 8.60 -28.26 -28.52
C GLU A 112 7.48 -27.28 -28.15
N MET A 113 7.06 -26.44 -29.11
CA MET A 113 6.06 -25.41 -28.94
C MET A 113 4.95 -25.58 -29.96
N THR A 114 3.74 -25.82 -29.48
CA THR A 114 2.54 -25.82 -30.31
C THR A 114 1.95 -24.41 -30.32
N LEU A 115 1.79 -23.81 -31.51
CA LEU A 115 1.06 -22.56 -31.65
C LEU A 115 -0.44 -22.82 -31.81
N GLU A 116 -1.25 -21.97 -31.19
CA GLU A 116 -2.69 -21.97 -31.40
C GLU A 116 -3.05 -21.24 -32.71
N GLU A 117 -4.23 -21.48 -33.25
CA GLU A 117 -4.75 -20.67 -34.36
C GLU A 117 -4.90 -19.21 -33.92
N GLY A 118 -4.48 -18.31 -34.79
CA GLY A 118 -4.54 -16.87 -34.56
C GLY A 118 -5.45 -16.19 -35.56
N HIS A 119 -5.92 -15.02 -35.18
CA HIS A 119 -6.67 -14.15 -36.06
C HIS A 119 -6.22 -12.69 -35.92
N GLN A 120 -6.66 -11.89 -36.88
CA GLN A 120 -6.56 -10.45 -36.78
C GLN A 120 -7.61 -9.92 -35.80
N TRP A 121 -7.13 -9.20 -34.78
CA TRP A 121 -7.96 -8.56 -33.78
C TRP A 121 -7.68 -7.05 -33.80
N SER A 122 -8.73 -6.25 -33.91
CA SER A 122 -8.61 -4.81 -34.17
C SER A 122 -9.61 -4.01 -33.36
N GLY A 123 -9.36 -2.71 -33.21
CA GLY A 123 -10.23 -1.81 -32.46
C GLY A 123 -10.09 -0.36 -32.86
N LEU A 124 -10.74 0.49 -32.09
CA LEU A 124 -10.76 1.95 -32.23
C LEU A 124 -10.34 2.59 -30.92
N VAL A 125 -9.70 3.75 -30.99
CA VAL A 125 -9.33 4.57 -29.83
C VAL A 125 -9.91 5.97 -29.97
N TYR A 126 -10.57 6.42 -28.92
CA TYR A 126 -11.18 7.73 -28.80
C TYR A 126 -10.66 8.48 -27.57
N ASP A 127 -10.73 9.81 -27.60
CA ASP A 127 -10.56 10.64 -26.42
C ASP A 127 -11.89 10.81 -25.65
N ASP A 128 -11.85 11.60 -24.58
CA ASP A 128 -13.00 11.95 -23.75
C ASP A 128 -14.10 12.73 -24.50
N GLN A 129 -13.78 13.31 -25.67
CA GLN A 129 -14.71 13.98 -26.56
C GLN A 129 -15.19 13.08 -27.71
N GLN A 130 -14.90 11.77 -27.64
CA GLN A 130 -15.21 10.77 -28.67
C GLN A 130 -14.54 11.06 -30.02
N LYS A 131 -13.43 11.80 -30.03
CA LYS A 131 -12.64 12.04 -31.26
C LYS A 131 -11.61 10.92 -31.42
N PRO A 132 -11.41 10.39 -32.64
CA PRO A 132 -10.40 9.38 -32.86
C PRO A 132 -9.00 9.87 -32.48
N VAL A 133 -8.21 8.99 -31.88
CA VAL A 133 -6.88 9.33 -31.38
C VAL A 133 -5.82 8.62 -32.20
N ALA A 134 -5.00 9.39 -32.89
CA ALA A 134 -3.87 8.91 -33.69
C ALA A 134 -2.56 8.85 -32.91
N GLY A 135 -1.65 7.98 -33.36
CA GLY A 135 -0.28 7.89 -32.85
C GLY A 135 -0.15 7.36 -31.43
N VAL A 136 -1.19 6.74 -30.88
CA VAL A 136 -1.12 6.06 -29.59
C VAL A 136 -0.52 4.68 -29.80
N LYS A 137 0.40 4.30 -28.92
CA LYS A 137 1.03 2.99 -28.96
C LYS A 137 0.19 1.99 -28.17
N ILE A 138 -0.21 0.92 -28.82
CA ILE A 138 -0.97 -0.20 -28.23
C ILE A 138 -0.05 -1.41 -28.19
N ALA A 139 0.14 -1.97 -27.01
CA ALA A 139 0.99 -3.15 -26.80
C ALA A 139 0.15 -4.33 -26.28
N LEU A 140 0.24 -5.49 -26.92
CA LEU A 140 -0.31 -6.74 -26.41
C LEU A 140 0.61 -7.26 -25.29
N ILE A 141 0.22 -6.98 -24.05
CA ILE A 141 1.03 -7.29 -22.85
C ILE A 141 0.68 -8.64 -22.22
N GLY A 142 -0.36 -9.32 -22.68
CA GLY A 142 -0.65 -10.71 -22.30
C GLY A 142 -1.83 -11.32 -23.03
N THR A 143 -1.85 -12.65 -23.12
CA THR A 143 -2.95 -13.46 -23.66
C THR A 143 -3.04 -14.78 -22.89
N GLY A 144 -4.21 -15.41 -22.83
CA GLY A 144 -4.36 -16.75 -22.25
C GLY A 144 -5.74 -17.36 -22.45
N THR A 145 -5.86 -18.68 -22.23
CA THR A 145 -7.10 -19.47 -22.43
C THR A 145 -7.76 -19.94 -21.12
N GLY A 146 -7.19 -19.59 -19.96
CA GLY A 146 -7.69 -19.94 -18.62
C GLY A 146 -7.96 -18.73 -17.71
N ALA A 147 -8.04 -18.97 -16.39
CA ALA A 147 -8.19 -17.91 -15.40
C ALA A 147 -7.07 -16.85 -15.54
N LYS A 148 -7.42 -15.57 -15.35
CA LYS A 148 -6.55 -14.41 -15.61
C LYS A 148 -5.41 -14.22 -14.57
N GLU A 149 -5.11 -15.22 -13.76
CA GLU A 149 -4.14 -15.12 -12.65
C GLU A 149 -2.70 -15.44 -13.10
N GLY A 150 -1.75 -14.66 -12.60
CA GLY A 150 -0.32 -14.93 -12.77
C GLY A 150 0.20 -14.67 -14.18
N LEU A 151 -0.20 -13.55 -14.78
CA LEU A 151 0.31 -13.06 -16.06
C LEU A 151 1.84 -13.21 -16.13
N PRO A 152 2.38 -14.02 -17.06
CA PRO A 152 3.81 -14.02 -17.30
C PRO A 152 4.22 -12.60 -17.67
N PHE A 153 5.16 -12.01 -16.92
CA PHE A 153 5.80 -10.76 -17.28
C PHE A 153 6.30 -10.91 -18.71
N VAL A 154 5.80 -10.07 -19.61
CA VAL A 154 6.26 -10.02 -21.00
C VAL A 154 7.35 -8.95 -21.06
N PRO A 155 8.62 -9.31 -21.28
CA PRO A 155 9.68 -8.34 -21.47
C PRO A 155 9.28 -7.31 -22.53
N PRO A 156 9.62 -6.02 -22.37
CA PRO A 156 9.29 -5.00 -23.36
C PRO A 156 9.68 -5.38 -24.79
N GLN A 157 10.76 -6.14 -24.96
CA GLN A 157 11.29 -6.62 -26.24
C GLN A 157 10.42 -7.70 -26.92
N LEU A 158 9.54 -8.37 -26.17
CA LEU A 158 8.60 -9.40 -26.66
C LEU A 158 7.15 -8.91 -26.74
N LYS A 159 6.91 -7.61 -26.48
CA LYS A 159 5.59 -7.02 -26.68
C LYS A 159 5.29 -6.98 -28.18
N THR A 160 4.09 -7.41 -28.55
CA THR A 160 3.57 -7.13 -29.89
C THR A 160 2.95 -5.75 -29.84
N GLU A 161 3.42 -4.82 -30.67
CA GLU A 161 3.03 -3.41 -30.61
C GLU A 161 2.44 -2.96 -31.94
N THR A 162 1.46 -2.07 -31.89
CA THR A 162 0.91 -1.35 -33.04
C THR A 162 0.69 0.12 -32.65
N GLY A 163 0.57 0.99 -33.65
CA GLY A 163 0.10 2.36 -33.46
C GLY A 163 -1.36 2.50 -33.85
N THR A 164 -2.03 3.54 -33.35
CA THR A 164 -3.30 3.98 -33.90
C THR A 164 -3.09 4.88 -35.11
N ASP A 165 -3.89 4.70 -36.16
CA ASP A 165 -3.87 5.59 -37.34
C ASP A 165 -4.64 6.90 -37.11
N LYS A 166 -4.76 7.72 -38.16
CA LYS A 166 -5.46 9.02 -38.10
C LYS A 166 -6.95 8.92 -37.71
N ASP A 167 -7.56 7.76 -37.95
CA ASP A 167 -8.96 7.46 -37.67
C ASP A 167 -9.09 6.62 -36.38
N GLY A 168 -8.00 6.49 -35.61
CA GLY A 168 -7.95 5.80 -34.33
C GLY A 168 -7.92 4.27 -34.43
N HIS A 169 -7.74 3.70 -35.63
CA HIS A 169 -7.74 2.25 -35.82
C HIS A 169 -6.40 1.63 -35.42
N TRP A 170 -6.46 0.44 -34.85
CA TRP A 170 -5.31 -0.40 -34.54
C TRP A 170 -5.63 -1.88 -34.80
N SER A 171 -4.61 -2.71 -35.04
CA SER A 171 -4.78 -4.15 -35.27
C SER A 171 -3.57 -4.97 -34.84
N PHE A 172 -3.81 -6.21 -34.42
CA PHE A 172 -2.82 -7.26 -34.21
C PHE A 172 -3.19 -8.48 -35.07
N ASP A 173 -2.24 -9.08 -35.78
CA ASP A 173 -2.52 -10.19 -36.71
C ASP A 173 -2.43 -11.60 -36.06
N ASN A 174 -1.89 -11.69 -34.83
CA ASN A 174 -1.53 -12.95 -34.18
C ASN A 174 -2.18 -13.09 -32.79
N VAL A 175 -3.48 -12.86 -32.68
CA VAL A 175 -4.21 -12.97 -31.41
C VAL A 175 -4.95 -14.31 -31.35
N PRO A 176 -4.93 -15.05 -30.21
CA PRO A 176 -5.68 -16.31 -30.08
C PRO A 176 -7.16 -16.17 -30.45
N LEU A 177 -7.76 -17.21 -31.02
CA LEU A 177 -9.19 -17.20 -31.38
C LEU A 177 -10.15 -17.09 -30.19
N ARG A 178 -9.70 -17.46 -28.98
CA ARG A 178 -10.50 -17.51 -27.76
C ARG A 178 -9.65 -17.21 -26.54
N GLY A 179 -10.31 -16.97 -25.41
CA GLY A 179 -9.65 -16.70 -24.13
C GLY A 179 -9.65 -15.21 -23.83
N TRP A 180 -8.56 -14.67 -23.33
CA TRP A 180 -8.45 -13.26 -23.00
C TRP A 180 -7.19 -12.62 -23.57
N ALA A 181 -7.25 -11.31 -23.77
CA ALA A 181 -6.12 -10.47 -24.11
C ALA A 181 -6.04 -9.28 -23.16
N ARG A 182 -4.83 -8.89 -22.79
CA ARG A 182 -4.53 -7.65 -22.09
C ARG A 182 -3.69 -6.77 -22.98
N ILE A 183 -4.13 -5.53 -23.19
CA ILE A 183 -3.37 -4.52 -23.93
C ILE A 183 -2.98 -3.38 -22.99
N GLY A 184 -1.75 -2.91 -23.14
CA GLY A 184 -1.27 -1.65 -22.57
C GLY A 184 -1.41 -0.54 -23.61
N VAL A 185 -1.79 0.64 -23.15
CA VAL A 185 -1.83 1.86 -23.94
C VAL A 185 -0.75 2.79 -23.40
N GLU A 186 0.22 3.13 -24.25
CA GLU A 186 1.34 4.01 -23.93
C GLU A 186 1.19 5.32 -24.74
N SER A 187 1.13 6.45 -24.04
CA SER A 187 1.00 7.78 -24.65
C SER A 187 1.64 8.88 -23.80
N ASP A 188 2.26 9.85 -24.48
CA ASP A 188 2.73 11.09 -23.85
C ASP A 188 1.58 12.08 -23.56
N ARG A 189 0.44 11.93 -24.25
CA ARG A 189 -0.70 12.87 -24.15
C ARG A 189 -1.83 12.34 -23.27
N PHE A 190 -2.01 11.03 -23.24
CA PHE A 190 -3.12 10.38 -22.55
C PHE A 190 -2.63 9.56 -21.37
N VAL A 191 -3.52 9.25 -20.43
CA VAL A 191 -3.21 8.39 -19.28
C VAL A 191 -2.70 7.03 -19.77
N ASN A 192 -1.52 6.63 -19.30
CA ASN A 192 -1.02 5.28 -19.51
C ASN A 192 -1.90 4.29 -18.76
N THR A 193 -2.54 3.38 -19.47
CA THR A 193 -3.55 2.47 -18.91
C THR A 193 -3.46 1.10 -19.56
N SER A 194 -4.11 0.11 -18.95
CA SER A 194 -4.27 -1.21 -19.55
C SER A 194 -5.73 -1.61 -19.55
N PHE A 195 -6.09 -2.38 -20.57
CA PHE A 195 -7.42 -2.96 -20.75
C PHE A 195 -7.30 -4.48 -20.87
N ALA A 196 -8.30 -5.20 -20.37
CA ALA A 196 -8.41 -6.64 -20.53
C ALA A 196 -9.74 -6.98 -21.21
N PHE A 197 -9.68 -7.91 -22.15
CA PHE A 197 -10.78 -8.29 -23.03
C PHE A 197 -10.93 -9.80 -23.06
N ASP A 198 -12.17 -10.23 -23.28
CA ASP A 198 -12.46 -11.56 -23.79
C ASP A 198 -12.25 -11.57 -25.32
N LEU A 199 -11.65 -12.63 -25.84
CA LEU A 199 -11.36 -12.83 -27.26
C LEU A 199 -12.49 -13.55 -28.01
N ASP A 200 -13.63 -13.79 -27.36
CA ASP A 200 -14.84 -14.30 -28.01
C ASP A 200 -15.38 -13.37 -29.13
N SER A 201 -14.92 -12.11 -29.19
CA SER A 201 -15.19 -11.17 -30.28
C SER A 201 -13.95 -10.90 -31.14
N THR A 202 -14.11 -10.96 -32.46
CA THR A 202 -13.05 -10.64 -33.44
C THR A 202 -12.71 -9.14 -33.51
N ILE A 203 -13.55 -8.28 -32.92
CA ILE A 203 -13.34 -6.83 -32.86
C ILE A 203 -13.34 -6.42 -31.39
N ALA A 204 -12.29 -5.73 -30.97
CA ALA A 204 -12.20 -5.13 -29.65
C ALA A 204 -13.23 -4.01 -29.48
N PRO A 205 -13.83 -3.87 -28.29
CA PRO A 205 -14.58 -2.67 -27.93
C PRO A 205 -13.75 -1.39 -28.14
N PRO A 206 -14.41 -0.24 -28.42
CA PRO A 206 -13.71 1.03 -28.51
C PRO A 206 -13.02 1.37 -27.18
N LEU A 207 -11.78 1.83 -27.26
CA LEU A 207 -11.01 2.32 -26.11
C LEU A 207 -11.28 3.81 -25.96
N TYR A 208 -11.48 4.28 -24.73
CA TYR A 208 -11.58 5.70 -24.43
C TYR A 208 -10.43 6.09 -23.52
N LEU A 209 -9.69 7.13 -23.90
CA LEU A 209 -8.51 7.60 -23.18
C LEU A 209 -8.77 8.96 -22.55
N GLU A 210 -8.41 9.08 -21.27
CA GLU A 210 -8.39 10.35 -20.55
C GLU A 210 -7.10 11.12 -20.86
N LEU A 211 -7.18 12.44 -20.93
CA LEU A 211 -5.99 13.28 -21.07
C LEU A 211 -5.09 13.10 -19.84
N GLY A 212 -3.83 12.77 -20.07
CA GLY A 212 -2.86 12.57 -19.02
C GLY A 212 -2.31 13.91 -18.53
N ALA A 213 -2.09 14.02 -17.22
CA ALA A 213 -1.32 15.10 -16.63
C ALA A 213 0.19 14.89 -16.90
N THR A 214 0.95 15.97 -16.78
CA THR A 214 2.41 15.97 -16.83
C THR A 214 2.97 16.63 -15.58
N ILE A 215 3.82 15.93 -14.84
CA ILE A 215 4.69 16.53 -13.82
C ILE A 215 6.05 16.77 -14.47
N LYS A 216 6.58 17.98 -14.37
CA LYS A 216 7.96 18.30 -14.78
C LYS A 216 8.72 18.94 -13.64
N GLY A 217 10.04 18.89 -13.73
CA GLY A 217 10.93 19.53 -12.77
C GLY A 217 12.38 19.28 -13.14
N ARG A 218 13.26 19.56 -12.19
CA ARG A 218 14.70 19.29 -12.31
C ARG A 218 15.23 18.71 -11.01
N VAL A 219 15.96 17.61 -11.07
CA VAL A 219 16.64 17.05 -9.90
C VAL A 219 18.02 17.67 -9.79
N LEU A 220 18.35 18.18 -8.61
CA LEU A 220 19.67 18.73 -8.29
C LEU A 220 20.36 17.86 -7.23
N THR A 221 21.65 17.63 -7.38
CA THR A 221 22.53 17.04 -6.35
C THR A 221 22.56 17.95 -5.10
N PRO A 222 23.08 17.47 -3.96
CA PRO A 222 23.19 18.32 -2.76
C PRO A 222 24.09 19.55 -2.96
N ALA A 223 25.01 19.51 -3.94
CA ALA A 223 25.85 20.64 -4.34
C ALA A 223 25.11 21.66 -5.24
N GLY A 224 23.86 21.38 -5.63
CA GLY A 224 23.08 22.21 -6.54
C GLY A 224 23.34 21.95 -8.03
N GLU A 225 24.15 20.94 -8.36
CA GLU A 225 24.42 20.55 -9.75
C GLU A 225 23.27 19.70 -10.30
N PRO A 226 22.99 19.71 -11.61
CA PRO A 226 21.94 18.85 -12.15
C PRO A 226 22.27 17.35 -12.04
N ALA A 227 21.31 16.56 -11.57
CA ALA A 227 21.44 15.11 -11.42
C ALA A 227 20.89 14.40 -12.66
N ALA A 228 21.77 13.98 -13.56
CA ALA A 228 21.42 13.29 -14.80
C ALA A 228 21.18 11.79 -14.62
N ASP A 229 20.40 11.19 -15.53
CA ASP A 229 20.09 9.76 -15.60
C ASP A 229 19.49 9.14 -14.33
N VAL A 230 18.83 9.97 -13.52
CA VAL A 230 18.14 9.53 -12.32
C VAL A 230 16.79 8.94 -12.68
N GLN A 231 16.55 7.68 -12.28
CA GLN A 231 15.29 7.01 -12.50
C GLN A 231 14.25 7.41 -11.44
N LEU A 232 13.13 7.95 -11.90
CA LEU A 232 12.03 8.43 -11.08
C LEU A 232 10.75 7.63 -11.38
N LEU A 233 9.90 7.49 -10.36
CA LEU A 233 8.57 6.91 -10.46
C LEU A 233 7.53 7.82 -9.82
N PRO A 234 6.36 8.03 -10.46
CA PRO A 234 5.21 8.64 -9.81
C PRO A 234 4.56 7.61 -8.86
N GLY A 235 4.78 7.72 -7.55
CA GLY A 235 4.00 6.96 -6.57
C GLY A 235 2.59 7.54 -6.46
N SER A 236 1.55 6.72 -6.40
CA SER A 236 0.16 7.17 -6.18
C SER A 236 -0.27 6.79 -4.75
N THR A 237 -1.07 7.64 -4.10
CA THR A 237 -1.74 7.29 -2.82
C THR A 237 -2.72 6.13 -3.00
N SER A 238 -3.27 5.99 -4.20
CA SER A 238 -4.12 4.89 -4.61
C SER A 238 -3.29 3.90 -5.43
N PHE A 239 -2.91 2.77 -4.84
CA PHE A 239 -2.11 1.74 -5.50
C PHE A 239 -2.80 1.23 -6.77
N SER A 240 -2.41 1.75 -7.93
CA SER A 240 -2.78 1.20 -9.23
C SER A 240 -1.81 0.07 -9.57
N SER A 241 -2.36 -1.10 -9.91
CA SER A 241 -1.58 -2.26 -10.37
C SER A 241 -1.07 -2.13 -11.81
N ALA A 242 -1.29 -0.98 -12.46
CA ALA A 242 -0.75 -0.73 -13.79
C ALA A 242 0.78 -0.57 -13.71
N PRO A 243 1.55 -1.16 -14.65
CA PRO A 243 2.99 -0.96 -14.71
C PRO A 243 3.25 0.54 -14.90
N MET A 244 3.77 1.17 -13.85
CA MET A 244 4.01 2.61 -13.86
C MET A 244 5.23 2.92 -14.73
N PRO A 245 5.13 3.88 -15.66
CA PRO A 245 6.26 4.28 -16.49
C PRO A 245 7.42 4.74 -15.61
N ARG A 246 8.63 4.28 -15.96
CA ARG A 246 9.88 4.73 -15.34
C ARG A 246 10.38 5.93 -16.14
N PHE A 247 10.62 7.05 -15.47
CA PHE A 247 11.13 8.27 -16.11
C PHE A 247 12.60 8.46 -15.75
N ARG A 248 13.39 9.06 -16.64
CA ARG A 248 14.79 9.40 -16.38
C ARG A 248 15.02 10.89 -16.52
N THR A 249 15.86 11.46 -15.67
CA THR A 249 16.31 12.84 -15.83
C THR A 249 17.29 12.95 -17.00
N GLY A 250 17.17 14.04 -17.76
CA GLY A 250 18.12 14.37 -18.82
C GLY A 250 19.48 14.85 -18.27
N PRO A 251 20.45 15.14 -19.15
CA PRO A 251 21.78 15.64 -18.76
C PRO A 251 21.77 16.92 -17.91
N ASP A 252 20.71 17.73 -18.02
CA ASP A 252 20.50 18.95 -17.24
C ASP A 252 19.60 18.73 -16.01
N GLY A 253 19.45 17.47 -15.59
CA GLY A 253 18.64 17.04 -14.46
C GLY A 253 17.13 17.16 -14.67
N ARG A 254 16.66 17.67 -15.83
CA ARG A 254 15.23 17.87 -16.08
C ARG A 254 14.52 16.56 -16.35
N PHE A 255 13.29 16.45 -15.89
CA PHE A 255 12.41 15.32 -16.20
C PHE A 255 11.01 15.81 -16.57
N ALA A 256 10.27 14.94 -17.26
CA ALA A 256 8.84 15.10 -17.52
C ALA A 256 8.16 13.74 -17.41
N MET A 257 7.35 13.57 -16.36
CA MET A 257 6.49 12.42 -16.15
C MET A 257 5.16 12.69 -16.85
N LYS A 258 4.97 12.11 -18.03
CA LYS A 258 3.80 12.32 -18.87
C LYS A 258 2.81 11.17 -18.77
N GLY A 259 1.57 11.41 -19.19
CA GLY A 259 0.54 10.36 -19.22
C GLY A 259 0.10 9.91 -17.83
N LEU A 260 0.14 10.81 -16.84
CA LEU A 260 -0.28 10.51 -15.47
C LEU A 260 -1.80 10.64 -15.33
N PRO A 261 -2.47 9.78 -14.54
CA PRO A 261 -3.88 9.97 -14.20
C PRO A 261 -4.09 11.22 -13.33
N VAL A 262 -5.34 11.64 -13.20
CA VAL A 262 -5.73 12.67 -12.23
C VAL A 262 -5.57 12.17 -10.79
N GLY A 263 -5.26 13.08 -9.86
CA GLY A 263 -5.16 12.76 -8.43
C GLY A 263 -3.84 13.18 -7.76
N ASP A 264 -3.52 12.51 -6.66
CA ASP A 264 -2.39 12.80 -5.79
C ASP A 264 -1.24 11.82 -6.02
N PHE A 265 -0.03 12.37 -6.16
CA PHE A 265 1.18 11.59 -6.42
C PHE A 265 2.33 12.00 -5.51
N TYR A 266 3.36 11.16 -5.47
CA TYR A 266 4.68 11.48 -4.97
C TYR A 266 5.70 11.23 -6.08
N VAL A 267 6.61 12.18 -6.29
CA VAL A 267 7.78 11.93 -7.13
C VAL A 267 8.85 11.29 -6.27
N GLN A 268 9.18 10.03 -6.55
CA GLN A 268 10.15 9.27 -5.76
C GLN A 268 11.22 8.60 -6.65
N TYR A 269 12.36 8.34 -6.04
CA TYR A 269 13.41 7.50 -6.62
C TYR A 269 13.08 6.02 -6.42
N ILE A 270 13.37 5.22 -7.43
CA ILE A 270 13.40 3.76 -7.28
C ILE A 270 14.82 3.30 -7.59
N PRO A 271 15.50 2.67 -6.62
CA PRO A 271 16.75 1.99 -6.88
C PRO A 271 16.58 1.03 -8.06
N SER A 272 17.38 1.20 -9.10
CA SER A 272 17.54 0.12 -10.07
C SER A 272 18.41 -0.95 -9.44
N ASP A 273 17.99 -2.21 -9.49
CA ASP A 273 18.61 -3.36 -8.84
C ASP A 273 20.13 -3.52 -9.11
N LYS A 274 20.65 -2.92 -10.20
CA LYS A 274 22.08 -2.95 -10.56
C LYS A 274 22.69 -1.61 -10.93
N GLY A 275 21.93 -0.51 -10.84
CA GLY A 275 22.51 0.81 -11.02
C GLY A 275 23.35 1.19 -9.81
N PRO A 276 24.40 2.01 -9.97
CA PRO A 276 25.10 2.55 -8.81
C PRO A 276 24.07 3.25 -7.91
N SER A 277 24.06 2.91 -6.63
CA SER A 277 23.28 3.65 -5.65
C SER A 277 23.61 5.13 -5.83
N LEU A 278 22.58 5.96 -5.96
CA LEU A 278 22.80 7.40 -6.07
C LEU A 278 23.61 7.87 -4.85
N PRO A 279 24.56 8.81 -5.01
CA PRO A 279 25.34 9.33 -3.89
C PRO A 279 24.54 10.34 -3.03
N PHE A 280 23.23 10.45 -3.26
CA PHE A 280 22.30 11.34 -2.59
C PHE A 280 20.90 10.73 -2.55
N LEU A 281 20.02 11.32 -1.77
CA LEU A 281 18.63 10.90 -1.61
C LEU A 281 17.67 11.89 -2.26
N ILE A 282 16.68 11.35 -2.95
CA ILE A 282 15.50 12.11 -3.38
C ILE A 282 14.42 11.88 -2.34
N VAL A 283 14.13 12.90 -1.55
CA VAL A 283 12.98 12.88 -0.64
C VAL A 283 11.71 12.86 -1.48
N PRO A 284 10.77 11.91 -1.27
CA PRO A 284 9.52 11.89 -1.99
C PRO A 284 8.78 13.22 -1.86
N GLN A 285 8.47 13.86 -2.98
CA GLN A 285 7.74 15.12 -2.97
C GLN A 285 6.32 14.92 -3.48
N SER A 286 5.34 15.31 -2.65
CA SER A 286 3.93 15.19 -2.98
C SER A 286 3.50 16.22 -4.02
N VAL A 287 2.60 15.81 -4.91
CA VAL A 287 1.88 16.62 -5.88
C VAL A 287 0.40 16.32 -5.73
N LYS A 288 -0.36 17.26 -5.16
CA LYS A 288 -1.79 17.07 -4.86
C LYS A 288 -2.71 17.64 -5.94
N GLY A 289 -3.77 16.93 -6.28
CA GLY A 289 -4.85 17.38 -7.16
C GLY A 289 -4.39 17.70 -8.58
N LEU A 290 -3.70 16.76 -9.25
CA LEU A 290 -3.44 16.89 -10.69
C LEU A 290 -4.74 16.75 -11.48
N ASN A 291 -4.95 17.68 -12.41
CA ASN A 291 -6.09 17.67 -13.32
C ASN A 291 -5.73 17.08 -14.68
N ALA A 292 -6.75 16.63 -15.43
CA ALA A 292 -6.56 16.05 -16.76
C ALA A 292 -5.91 17.07 -17.71
N GLY A 293 -4.85 16.66 -18.42
CA GLY A 293 -4.09 17.51 -19.33
C GLY A 293 -3.23 18.60 -18.67
N GLU A 294 -3.22 18.70 -17.34
CA GLU A 294 -2.43 19.70 -16.63
C GLU A 294 -0.92 19.47 -16.82
N VAL A 295 -0.14 20.55 -16.94
CA VAL A 295 1.32 20.50 -16.85
C VAL A 295 1.75 21.23 -15.59
N ARG A 296 2.22 20.48 -14.59
CA ARG A 296 2.68 21.02 -13.32
C ARG A 296 4.20 21.00 -13.23
N ASP A 297 4.78 22.16 -12.99
CA ASP A 297 6.21 22.30 -12.72
C ASP A 297 6.46 22.30 -11.21
N MET A 298 7.23 21.34 -10.73
CA MET A 298 7.64 21.26 -9.32
C MET A 298 8.89 22.08 -9.03
N GLY A 299 9.51 22.69 -10.04
CA GLY A 299 10.77 23.40 -9.92
C GLY A 299 11.95 22.46 -9.67
N ASP A 300 12.86 22.90 -8.82
CA ASP A 300 14.07 22.16 -8.48
C ASP A 300 13.82 21.23 -7.28
N LEU A 301 13.89 19.93 -7.53
CA LEU A 301 13.94 18.89 -6.50
C LEU A 301 15.37 18.82 -5.96
N LYS A 302 15.60 19.47 -4.82
CA LYS A 302 16.90 19.42 -4.15
C LYS A 302 17.04 18.09 -3.43
N THR A 303 18.04 17.32 -3.83
CA THR A 303 18.38 16.08 -3.14
C THR A 303 19.13 16.38 -1.85
N GLN A 304 19.06 15.43 -0.93
CA GLN A 304 19.75 15.51 0.35
C GLN A 304 20.97 14.59 0.33
N LYS A 305 21.98 14.96 1.10
CA LYS A 305 23.07 14.03 1.38
C LYS A 305 22.51 12.93 2.28
N GLY A 306 22.57 11.69 1.82
CA GLY A 306 22.08 10.55 2.59
C GLY A 306 23.06 10.15 3.69
N ILE A 307 22.53 9.52 4.74
CA ILE A 307 23.33 8.84 5.75
C ILE A 307 23.67 7.46 5.20
N GLN A 308 24.97 7.13 5.16
CA GLN A 308 25.44 5.86 4.67
C GLN A 308 25.20 4.76 5.71
N VAL A 309 24.25 3.86 5.44
CA VAL A 309 24.07 2.63 6.21
C VAL A 309 24.99 1.57 5.62
N LYS A 310 25.91 1.05 6.41
CA LYS A 310 26.85 0.02 5.96
C LYS A 310 26.98 -1.09 6.99
N GLY A 311 27.41 -2.25 6.53
CA GLY A 311 27.68 -3.38 7.42
C GLY A 311 28.16 -4.58 6.65
N THR A 312 28.32 -5.69 7.36
CA THR A 312 28.64 -6.99 6.79
C THR A 312 27.60 -8.01 7.21
N VAL A 313 27.13 -8.82 6.26
CA VAL A 313 26.27 -9.96 6.54
C VAL A 313 27.10 -11.24 6.50
N ILE A 314 27.00 -12.04 7.56
CA ILE A 314 27.68 -13.33 7.68
C ILE A 314 26.70 -14.43 8.09
N GLU A 315 27.06 -15.68 7.82
CA GLU A 315 26.39 -16.84 8.36
C GLU A 315 26.74 -17.00 9.86
N SER A 316 25.73 -17.08 10.73
CA SER A 316 25.93 -17.10 12.19
C SER A 316 26.81 -18.26 12.68
N GLY A 317 26.73 -19.44 12.05
CA GLY A 317 27.49 -20.64 12.45
C GLY A 317 28.92 -20.68 11.93
N THR A 318 29.11 -20.44 10.63
CA THR A 318 30.44 -20.55 9.99
C THR A 318 31.23 -19.24 10.03
N LYS A 319 30.56 -18.13 10.33
CA LYS A 319 31.06 -16.75 10.23
C LYS A 319 31.54 -16.36 8.83
N LYS A 320 31.18 -17.14 7.81
CA LYS A 320 31.50 -16.81 6.41
C LYS A 320 30.65 -15.64 5.94
N PRO A 321 31.21 -14.71 5.16
CA PRO A 321 30.42 -13.66 4.52
C PRO A 321 29.38 -14.24 3.57
N LEU A 322 28.23 -13.59 3.49
CA LEU A 322 27.14 -13.97 2.60
C LEU A 322 26.98 -12.93 1.50
N ALA A 323 27.24 -13.32 0.26
CA ALA A 323 26.99 -12.52 -0.93
C ALA A 323 25.51 -12.51 -1.32
N GLU A 324 25.09 -11.51 -2.09
CA GLU A 324 23.75 -11.40 -2.68
C GLU A 324 22.60 -11.39 -1.66
N VAL A 325 22.90 -11.11 -0.38
CA VAL A 325 21.88 -10.91 0.66
C VAL A 325 21.16 -9.62 0.35
N TYR A 326 19.85 -9.70 0.19
CA TYR A 326 19.00 -8.54 -0.04
C TYR A 326 18.75 -7.81 1.27
N LEU A 327 19.12 -6.54 1.34
CA LEU A 327 18.81 -5.67 2.47
C LEU A 327 17.82 -4.60 2.08
N GLN A 328 16.89 -4.32 2.98
CA GLN A 328 15.87 -3.29 2.79
C GLN A 328 15.67 -2.48 4.07
N THR A 329 15.63 -1.16 3.97
CA THR A 329 15.24 -0.28 5.08
C THR A 329 13.72 -0.13 5.18
N PHE A 330 13.21 -0.01 6.40
CA PHE A 330 11.80 0.27 6.68
C PHE A 330 11.66 1.60 7.44
N GLY A 331 10.73 2.45 7.00
CA GLY A 331 10.44 3.77 7.56
C GLY A 331 9.87 4.70 6.50
N THR A 332 10.17 5.99 6.59
CA THR A 332 9.78 7.02 5.60
C THR A 332 10.52 6.88 4.27
N SER A 333 11.74 6.33 4.29
CA SER A 333 12.50 6.00 3.09
C SER A 333 12.70 4.51 2.91
N PHE A 334 12.42 4.06 1.70
CA PHE A 334 12.57 2.68 1.27
C PHE A 334 13.80 2.57 0.37
N GLN A 335 14.83 1.89 0.85
CA GLN A 335 16.09 1.72 0.14
C GLN A 335 16.50 0.25 0.19
N GLN A 336 17.03 -0.23 -0.92
CA GLN A 336 17.36 -1.64 -1.11
C GLN A 336 18.75 -1.78 -1.70
N VAL A 337 19.47 -2.82 -1.29
CA VAL A 337 20.80 -3.17 -1.79
C VAL A 337 21.06 -4.66 -1.62
N GLN A 338 22.00 -5.21 -2.38
CA GLN A 338 22.53 -6.55 -2.13
C GLN A 338 23.95 -6.49 -1.56
N THR A 339 24.34 -7.47 -0.72
CA THR A 339 25.73 -7.61 -0.31
C THR A 339 26.62 -8.06 -1.46
N ASN A 340 27.88 -7.62 -1.46
CA ASN A 340 28.90 -8.13 -2.39
C ASN A 340 29.48 -9.48 -1.94
N GLU A 341 30.45 -10.02 -2.68
CA GLU A 341 31.11 -11.31 -2.40
C GLU A 341 31.71 -11.42 -0.98
N ASN A 342 32.06 -10.29 -0.35
CA ASN A 342 32.59 -10.23 1.02
C ASN A 342 31.49 -10.02 2.07
N GLY A 343 30.22 -10.13 1.68
CA GLY A 343 29.08 -9.87 2.55
C GLY A 343 28.89 -8.40 2.92
N VAL A 344 29.66 -7.49 2.31
CA VAL A 344 29.61 -6.08 2.64
C VAL A 344 28.48 -5.43 1.86
N PHE A 345 27.69 -4.60 2.54
CA PHE A 345 26.69 -3.74 1.92
C PHE A 345 26.90 -2.28 2.30
N SER A 346 26.41 -1.39 1.43
CA SER A 346 26.27 0.01 1.72
C SER A 346 25.07 0.56 0.96
N LEU A 347 24.15 1.21 1.67
CA LEU A 347 23.02 1.95 1.10
C LEU A 347 22.95 3.35 1.72
N LEU A 348 22.20 4.25 1.11
CA LEU A 348 21.88 5.54 1.71
C LEU A 348 20.52 5.48 2.39
N SER A 349 20.36 6.17 3.50
CA SER A 349 19.10 6.34 4.23
C SER A 349 18.90 7.81 4.56
N ASP A 350 17.65 8.27 4.59
CA ASP A 350 17.29 9.61 5.11
C ASP A 350 17.50 9.71 6.63
N GLY A 351 17.97 8.62 7.23
CA GLY A 351 18.15 8.41 8.65
C GLY A 351 16.87 7.99 9.36
N ALA A 352 15.71 8.18 8.74
CA ALA A 352 14.40 8.05 9.40
C ALA A 352 13.85 6.63 9.26
N ALA A 353 14.52 5.81 8.46
CA ALA A 353 14.44 4.38 8.59
C ALA A 353 14.69 3.95 10.04
N MET A 354 13.80 3.12 10.58
CA MET A 354 13.90 2.60 11.94
C MET A 354 14.57 1.24 11.97
N ASP A 355 14.36 0.44 10.92
CA ASP A 355 14.88 -0.92 10.84
C ASP A 355 15.47 -1.21 9.44
N ILE A 356 16.30 -2.25 9.39
CA ILE A 356 16.76 -2.90 8.18
C ILE A 356 16.43 -4.39 8.27
N GLU A 357 15.91 -4.96 7.20
CA GLU A 357 15.70 -6.39 7.04
C GLU A 357 16.72 -6.95 6.06
N ALA A 358 17.37 -8.04 6.44
CA ALA A 358 18.25 -8.82 5.58
C ALA A 358 17.57 -10.15 5.24
N ASN A 359 17.41 -10.43 3.95
CA ASN A 359 16.76 -11.62 3.41
C ASN A 359 17.67 -12.32 2.41
N ALA A 360 17.82 -13.64 2.55
CA ALA A 360 18.59 -14.47 1.64
C ALA A 360 18.00 -15.88 1.59
N THR A 361 17.99 -16.50 0.41
CA THR A 361 17.57 -17.89 0.21
C THR A 361 18.38 -18.84 1.08
N GLY A 362 17.73 -19.79 1.76
CA GLY A 362 18.37 -20.70 2.71
C GLY A 362 18.70 -20.09 4.08
N PHE A 363 18.25 -18.86 4.35
CA PHE A 363 18.41 -18.18 5.63
C PHE A 363 17.07 -17.67 6.18
N ILE A 364 17.00 -17.51 7.50
CA ILE A 364 15.89 -16.85 8.17
C ILE A 364 16.06 -15.34 7.96
N ALA A 365 15.03 -14.67 7.43
CA ALA A 365 15.02 -13.23 7.29
C ALA A 365 15.21 -12.56 8.66
N GLN A 366 16.13 -11.60 8.75
CA GLN A 366 16.47 -10.93 10.01
C GLN A 366 16.20 -9.44 9.90
N ARG A 367 15.26 -8.96 10.70
CA ARG A 367 15.03 -7.53 10.93
C ARG A 367 15.84 -7.05 12.13
N LYS A 368 16.56 -5.94 11.97
CA LYS A 368 17.32 -5.26 13.02
C LYS A 368 16.99 -3.78 13.01
N SER A 369 16.84 -3.19 14.19
CA SER A 369 16.75 -1.74 14.31
C SER A 369 18.07 -1.08 13.93
N LEU A 370 17.98 0.04 13.23
CA LEU A 370 19.13 0.85 12.85
C LEU A 370 19.67 1.57 14.09
N PRO A 371 20.99 1.49 14.37
CA PRO A 371 21.60 2.29 15.41
C PRO A 371 21.61 3.77 15.00
N ARG A 372 21.90 4.65 15.96
CA ARG A 372 22.06 6.09 15.70
C ARG A 372 23.21 6.31 14.71
N ALA A 373 23.05 7.27 13.79
CA ALA A 373 24.07 7.63 12.82
C ALA A 373 25.28 8.27 13.50
N GLN A 374 26.47 7.72 13.34
CA GLN A 374 27.71 8.35 13.79
C GLN A 374 28.26 9.29 12.71
N GLY A 375 27.81 10.55 12.74
CA GLY A 375 28.04 11.49 11.64
C GLY A 375 27.19 11.10 10.45
N GLU A 376 27.80 10.95 9.28
CA GLU A 376 27.10 10.59 8.03
C GLU A 376 27.02 9.07 7.80
N VAL A 377 27.25 8.27 8.86
CA VAL A 377 27.37 6.81 8.74
C VAL A 377 26.59 6.11 9.84
N ILE A 378 25.71 5.18 9.45
CA ILE A 378 25.14 4.16 10.35
C ILE A 378 25.92 2.87 10.11
N ASP A 379 26.74 2.47 11.08
CA ASP A 379 27.46 1.20 11.02
C ASP A 379 26.62 0.11 11.71
N MET A 380 26.07 -0.81 10.90
CA MET A 380 25.33 -1.98 11.37
C MET A 380 26.25 -3.04 11.99
N GLY A 381 27.56 -2.88 11.86
CA GLY A 381 28.54 -3.89 12.20
C GLY A 381 28.28 -5.19 11.45
N VAL A 382 28.07 -6.26 12.20
CA VAL A 382 27.80 -7.60 11.67
C VAL A 382 26.33 -7.97 11.85
N ILE A 383 25.68 -8.30 10.73
CA ILE A 383 24.37 -8.95 10.68
C ILE A 383 24.61 -10.45 10.51
N GLU A 384 24.09 -11.26 11.43
CA GLU A 384 24.29 -12.71 11.42
C GLU A 384 23.01 -13.42 11.01
N LEU A 385 22.98 -13.92 9.78
CA LEU A 385 21.86 -14.73 9.32
C LEU A 385 22.03 -16.18 9.78
N LYS A 386 20.94 -16.73 10.32
CA LYS A 386 20.86 -18.15 10.68
C LYS A 386 20.32 -18.92 9.48
N LYS A 387 20.88 -20.10 9.22
CA LYS A 387 20.31 -20.99 8.20
C LYS A 387 18.84 -21.26 8.55
N SER A 388 17.99 -21.15 7.54
CA SER A 388 16.61 -21.58 7.64
C SER A 388 16.52 -23.10 7.62
N LEU A 389 15.39 -23.59 8.11
CA LEU A 389 14.99 -24.96 7.93
C LEU A 389 14.11 -25.04 6.69
N VAL A 390 14.42 -25.99 5.81
CA VAL A 390 13.66 -26.24 4.59
C VAL A 390 12.74 -27.42 4.82
N VAL A 391 11.43 -27.19 4.66
CA VAL A 391 10.43 -28.24 4.72
C VAL A 391 9.96 -28.56 3.31
N THR A 392 10.18 -29.80 2.90
CA THR A 392 9.63 -30.32 1.65
C THR A 392 8.40 -31.17 1.93
N GLY A 393 7.49 -31.27 0.97
CA GLY A 393 6.38 -32.18 1.11
C GLY A 393 5.65 -32.46 -0.19
N ILE A 394 4.57 -33.23 -0.07
CA ILE A 394 3.62 -33.50 -1.15
C ILE A 394 2.23 -33.15 -0.65
N LEU A 395 1.49 -32.41 -1.46
CA LEU A 395 0.09 -32.06 -1.28
C LEU A 395 -0.79 -33.03 -2.08
N LYS A 396 -1.73 -33.68 -1.40
CA LYS A 396 -2.64 -34.68 -1.99
C LYS A 396 -4.08 -34.47 -1.58
N THR A 397 -5.01 -35.03 -2.34
CA THR A 397 -6.41 -35.21 -1.93
C THR A 397 -6.55 -36.35 -0.91
N LYS A 398 -7.71 -36.46 -0.24
CA LYS A 398 -8.02 -37.61 0.65
C LYS A 398 -7.93 -38.95 -0.07
N GLU A 399 -8.24 -38.97 -1.37
CA GLU A 399 -8.18 -40.16 -2.23
C GLU A 399 -6.76 -40.47 -2.73
N GLY A 400 -5.78 -39.63 -2.38
CA GLY A 400 -4.36 -39.82 -2.71
C GLY A 400 -3.91 -39.21 -4.04
N ALA A 401 -4.79 -38.53 -4.78
CA ALA A 401 -4.43 -37.79 -5.99
C ALA A 401 -3.56 -36.58 -5.63
N VAL A 402 -2.58 -36.21 -6.47
CA VAL A 402 -1.73 -35.03 -6.22
C VAL A 402 -2.51 -33.73 -6.50
N LEU A 403 -2.29 -32.71 -5.68
CA LEU A 403 -2.87 -31.38 -5.84
C LEU A 403 -1.77 -30.39 -6.24
N GLY A 404 -1.66 -30.11 -7.54
CA GLY A 404 -0.67 -29.19 -8.06
C GLY A 404 -1.16 -27.75 -8.23
N SER A 405 -0.20 -26.83 -8.34
CA SER A 405 -0.41 -25.38 -8.53
C SER A 405 -1.27 -24.71 -7.46
N GLN A 406 -1.35 -25.30 -6.27
CA GLN A 406 -2.12 -24.75 -5.15
C GLN A 406 -1.25 -23.90 -4.25
N GLN A 407 -1.72 -22.70 -3.90
CA GLN A 407 -1.09 -21.83 -2.92
C GLN A 407 -1.55 -22.17 -1.50
N PHE A 408 -0.61 -22.14 -0.57
CA PHE A 408 -0.89 -22.20 0.86
C PHE A 408 0.25 -21.53 1.63
N TYR A 409 0.06 -21.36 2.94
CA TYR A 409 1.06 -20.76 3.80
C TYR A 409 1.20 -21.52 5.11
N VAL A 410 2.33 -21.35 5.77
CA VAL A 410 2.53 -21.81 7.14
C VAL A 410 2.62 -20.61 8.05
N GLU A 411 1.88 -20.65 9.14
CA GLU A 411 1.86 -19.60 10.14
C GLU A 411 2.49 -20.12 11.43
N SER A 412 3.45 -19.37 11.94
CA SER A 412 4.06 -19.61 13.25
C SER A 412 3.19 -19.04 14.38
N ARG A 413 3.43 -19.46 15.62
CA ARG A 413 2.66 -18.99 16.79
C ARG A 413 2.71 -17.47 17.02
N ASN A 414 3.73 -16.77 16.51
CA ASN A 414 3.87 -15.32 16.58
C ASN A 414 3.29 -14.58 15.36
N GLY A 415 2.60 -15.28 14.46
CA GLY A 415 1.93 -14.70 13.30
C GLY A 415 2.81 -14.53 12.06
N ASN A 416 4.10 -14.93 12.09
CA ASN A 416 4.91 -14.90 10.86
C ASN A 416 4.37 -15.96 9.90
N THR A 417 4.13 -15.55 8.66
CA THR A 417 3.61 -16.41 7.59
C THR A 417 4.65 -16.61 6.51
N GLU A 418 4.79 -17.85 6.03
CA GLU A 418 5.62 -18.19 4.86
C GLU A 418 4.75 -18.83 3.80
N GLN A 419 4.73 -18.23 2.61
CA GLN A 419 3.89 -18.70 1.50
C GLN A 419 4.63 -19.72 0.62
N THR A 420 3.87 -20.62 0.01
CA THR A 420 4.40 -21.58 -0.96
C THR A 420 3.34 -22.02 -1.97
N TYR A 421 3.82 -22.60 -3.06
CA TYR A 421 3.00 -23.30 -4.05
C TYR A 421 3.41 -24.77 -4.10
N ALA A 422 2.43 -25.64 -4.37
CA ALA A 422 2.71 -26.99 -4.84
C ALA A 422 2.95 -26.95 -6.36
N ASP A 423 3.96 -27.65 -6.87
CA ASP A 423 4.18 -27.86 -8.30
C ASP A 423 3.12 -28.78 -8.91
N LYS A 424 3.19 -29.04 -10.22
CA LYS A 424 2.19 -29.88 -10.91
C LYS A 424 2.14 -31.34 -10.41
N GLU A 425 3.21 -31.83 -9.78
CA GLU A 425 3.29 -33.13 -9.11
C GLU A 425 2.82 -33.08 -7.64
N GLY A 426 2.33 -31.92 -7.18
CA GLY A 426 1.90 -31.67 -5.82
C GLY A 426 3.06 -31.47 -4.84
N LYS A 427 4.32 -31.46 -5.29
CA LYS A 427 5.47 -31.28 -4.40
C LYS A 427 5.63 -29.81 -4.06
N PHE A 428 6.09 -29.52 -2.86
CA PHE A 428 6.34 -28.15 -2.44
C PHE A 428 7.58 -28.06 -1.57
N THR A 429 8.13 -26.85 -1.49
CA THR A 429 9.26 -26.51 -0.61
C THR A 429 8.98 -25.21 0.12
N ILE A 430 9.06 -25.23 1.44
CA ILE A 430 8.95 -24.06 2.30
C ILE A 430 10.33 -23.80 2.89
N ASP A 431 10.89 -22.64 2.57
CA ASP A 431 12.17 -22.16 3.07
C ASP A 431 11.92 -21.00 4.05
N GLY A 432 12.96 -20.46 4.68
CA GLY A 432 12.87 -19.33 5.61
C GLY A 432 12.40 -19.70 7.01
N LEU A 433 12.17 -20.99 7.31
CA LEU A 433 11.55 -21.40 8.58
C LEU A 433 12.54 -21.42 9.75
N GLU A 434 12.06 -20.94 10.90
CA GLU A 434 12.76 -20.97 12.18
C GLU A 434 12.43 -22.25 12.96
N PRO A 435 13.28 -22.69 13.91
CA PRO A 435 12.92 -23.82 14.78
C PRO A 435 11.76 -23.49 15.73
N ARG A 436 10.53 -23.83 15.35
CA ARG A 436 9.30 -23.66 16.15
C ARG A 436 8.12 -24.47 15.62
N GLU A 437 6.96 -24.34 16.26
CA GLU A 437 5.67 -24.89 15.79
C GLU A 437 5.07 -23.99 14.70
N TYR A 438 4.61 -24.62 13.63
CA TYR A 438 3.89 -24.02 12.51
C TYR A 438 2.54 -24.69 12.31
N THR A 439 1.57 -23.92 11.83
CA THR A 439 0.27 -24.41 11.37
C THR A 439 0.14 -24.13 9.87
N VAL A 440 -0.14 -25.16 9.08
CA VAL A 440 -0.45 -25.02 7.65
C VAL A 440 -1.86 -24.44 7.49
N LYS A 441 -1.99 -23.40 6.69
CA LYS A 441 -3.25 -22.73 6.36
C LYS A 441 -3.33 -22.45 4.86
N SER A 442 -4.55 -22.30 4.36
CA SER A 442 -4.82 -21.90 2.98
C SER A 442 -6.21 -21.31 2.89
N ASP A 443 -6.36 -20.34 1.99
CA ASP A 443 -7.66 -19.74 1.67
C ASP A 443 -8.50 -20.63 0.75
N SER A 444 -7.87 -21.46 -0.08
CA SER A 444 -8.53 -22.32 -1.07
C SER A 444 -8.60 -23.80 -0.67
N LEU A 445 -7.86 -24.21 0.37
CA LEU A 445 -7.78 -25.61 0.81
C LEU A 445 -8.31 -25.84 2.23
N ASN A 446 -9.02 -26.93 2.43
CA ASN A 446 -9.37 -27.52 3.71
C ASN A 446 -8.37 -28.65 3.99
N PHE A 447 -7.36 -28.39 4.83
CA PHE A 447 -6.42 -29.42 5.22
C PHE A 447 -7.07 -30.44 6.17
N VAL A 448 -6.75 -31.71 5.95
CA VAL A 448 -7.31 -32.87 6.66
C VAL A 448 -6.21 -33.53 7.46
N GLY A 449 -6.45 -33.75 8.75
CA GLY A 449 -5.48 -34.38 9.65
C GLY A 449 -4.54 -33.36 10.31
N ASN A 450 -3.28 -33.73 10.49
CA ASN A 450 -2.32 -32.90 11.22
C ASN A 450 -1.79 -31.76 10.35
N THR A 451 -2.25 -30.54 10.61
CA THR A 451 -1.75 -29.30 9.99
C THR A 451 -0.61 -28.66 10.78
N LYS A 452 -0.26 -29.21 11.94
CA LYS A 452 0.78 -28.68 12.80
C LYS A 452 2.06 -29.51 12.70
N PHE A 453 3.19 -28.82 12.61
CA PHE A 453 4.49 -29.47 12.69
C PHE A 453 5.47 -28.58 13.45
N THR A 454 6.43 -29.22 14.10
CA THR A 454 7.45 -28.53 14.90
C THR A 454 8.81 -28.79 14.30
N LEU A 455 9.55 -27.71 14.10
CA LEU A 455 10.92 -27.74 13.62
C LEU A 455 11.90 -27.57 14.79
N ALA A 456 13.02 -28.29 14.73
CA ALA A 456 14.09 -28.23 15.71
C ALA A 456 15.43 -27.93 15.00
N PRO A 457 16.34 -27.16 15.62
CA PRO A 457 17.53 -26.62 14.95
C PRO A 457 18.51 -27.67 14.40
N ASP A 458 18.50 -28.88 14.97
CA ASP A 458 19.48 -29.95 14.63
C ASP A 458 18.81 -31.22 14.10
N LYS A 459 17.56 -31.14 13.66
CA LYS A 459 16.84 -32.27 13.09
C LYS A 459 16.52 -31.99 11.64
N THR A 460 16.74 -32.99 10.78
CA THR A 460 16.23 -32.96 9.41
C THR A 460 14.73 -32.69 9.47
N PRO A 461 14.24 -31.60 8.86
CA PRO A 461 12.81 -31.31 8.84
C PRO A 461 12.03 -32.50 8.26
N PRO A 462 10.84 -32.81 8.81
CA PRO A 462 10.04 -33.91 8.29
C PRO A 462 9.61 -33.61 6.85
N VAL A 463 9.57 -34.64 6.00
CA VAL A 463 8.87 -34.54 4.72
C VAL A 463 7.38 -34.54 5.00
N LEU A 464 6.71 -33.42 4.76
CA LEU A 464 5.27 -33.30 5.03
C LEU A 464 4.46 -34.05 3.98
N GLN A 465 3.47 -34.80 4.44
CA GLN A 465 2.42 -35.36 3.59
C GLN A 465 1.14 -34.62 3.94
N LEU A 466 0.84 -33.55 3.21
CA LEU A 466 -0.34 -32.74 3.44
C LEU A 466 -1.50 -33.33 2.65
N THR A 467 -2.57 -33.66 3.37
CA THR A 467 -3.83 -34.03 2.73
C THR A 467 -4.76 -32.84 2.82
N ALA A 468 -5.35 -32.44 1.70
CA ALA A 468 -6.30 -31.36 1.65
C ALA A 468 -7.46 -31.69 0.72
N GLU A 469 -8.60 -31.08 0.96
CA GLU A 469 -9.68 -30.98 0.01
C GLU A 469 -9.69 -29.54 -0.50
N LEU A 470 -9.95 -29.33 -1.79
CA LEU A 470 -10.34 -28.01 -2.25
C LEU A 470 -11.57 -27.60 -1.42
N LYS A 471 -11.50 -26.44 -0.76
CA LYS A 471 -12.64 -25.90 0.01
C LYS A 471 -13.92 -25.93 -0.81
N ASN A 472 -13.77 -25.73 -2.12
CA ASN A 472 -14.83 -25.82 -3.12
C ASN A 472 -14.38 -26.78 -4.25
N LYS A 473 -14.61 -28.09 -4.07
CA LYS A 473 -14.35 -29.11 -5.14
C LYS A 473 -15.12 -28.80 -6.43
N ASP A 474 -16.24 -28.09 -6.30
CA ASP A 474 -17.03 -27.52 -7.40
C ASP A 474 -17.03 -25.99 -7.22
N THR A 475 -15.91 -25.33 -7.51
CA THR A 475 -15.96 -23.87 -7.60
C THR A 475 -16.75 -23.55 -8.87
N GLU A 476 -18.08 -23.46 -8.73
CA GLU A 476 -18.99 -23.20 -9.83
C GLU A 476 -18.52 -21.91 -10.50
N ILE A 477 -18.09 -21.96 -11.77
CA ILE A 477 -17.69 -20.72 -12.42
C ILE A 477 -18.98 -19.97 -12.72
N ARG A 478 -19.24 -18.90 -11.97
CA ARG A 478 -20.42 -18.06 -12.18
C ARG A 478 -20.08 -16.95 -13.15
N PRO A 479 -20.90 -16.75 -14.20
CA PRO A 479 -20.81 -15.56 -15.00
C PRO A 479 -21.10 -14.33 -14.14
N VAL A 480 -20.32 -13.28 -14.32
CA VAL A 480 -20.61 -11.93 -13.83
C VAL A 480 -20.84 -11.08 -15.05
N GLN A 481 -22.04 -10.54 -15.20
CA GLN A 481 -22.45 -9.79 -16.37
C GLN A 481 -23.23 -8.54 -16.01
N GLY A 482 -23.43 -7.67 -16.98
CA GLY A 482 -24.17 -6.44 -16.77
C GLY A 482 -24.20 -5.54 -17.98
N ARG A 483 -24.88 -4.40 -17.84
CA ARG A 483 -24.88 -3.36 -18.86
C ARG A 483 -24.33 -2.06 -18.30
N THR A 484 -23.63 -1.34 -19.14
CA THR A 484 -23.27 0.05 -18.90
C THR A 484 -24.16 0.94 -19.75
N LEU A 485 -24.88 1.83 -19.09
CA LEU A 485 -25.89 2.70 -19.66
C LEU A 485 -25.51 4.15 -19.36
N ASP A 486 -25.91 5.08 -20.22
CA ASP A 486 -26.00 6.48 -19.82
C ASP A 486 -27.30 6.75 -19.04
N ASN A 487 -27.49 7.98 -18.57
CA ASN A 487 -28.65 8.41 -17.80
C ASN A 487 -29.95 8.45 -18.62
N GLU A 488 -29.88 8.28 -19.95
CA GLU A 488 -31.03 8.11 -20.83
C GLU A 488 -31.36 6.62 -21.08
N GLY A 489 -30.60 5.71 -20.47
CA GLY A 489 -30.74 4.26 -20.63
C GLY A 489 -30.12 3.71 -21.91
N LYS A 490 -29.36 4.54 -22.65
CA LYS A 490 -28.67 4.11 -23.87
C LYS A 490 -27.36 3.41 -23.51
N SER A 491 -27.07 2.33 -24.22
CA SER A 491 -25.85 1.57 -24.05
C SER A 491 -24.59 2.41 -24.22
N LEU A 492 -23.63 2.21 -23.32
CA LEU A 492 -22.37 2.93 -23.25
C LEU A 492 -21.19 1.99 -23.47
N ALA A 493 -20.53 2.07 -24.61
CA ALA A 493 -19.39 1.19 -24.92
C ALA A 493 -18.08 1.68 -24.29
N GLY A 494 -17.13 0.76 -24.11
CA GLY A 494 -15.76 1.08 -23.71
C GLY A 494 -15.60 1.56 -22.27
N VAL A 495 -16.56 1.25 -21.40
CA VAL A 495 -16.42 1.50 -19.97
C VAL A 495 -15.46 0.48 -19.40
N LYS A 496 -14.39 0.94 -18.74
CA LYS A 496 -13.47 0.09 -18.00
C LYS A 496 -14.01 -0.14 -16.60
N ILE A 497 -14.19 -1.39 -16.22
CA ILE A 497 -14.80 -1.80 -14.95
C ILE A 497 -13.80 -2.68 -14.21
N ASP A 498 -13.39 -2.26 -13.02
CA ASP A 498 -12.61 -3.07 -12.11
C ASP A 498 -13.55 -3.72 -11.09
N LEU A 499 -13.72 -5.03 -11.23
CA LEU A 499 -14.47 -5.90 -10.34
C LEU A 499 -13.55 -6.40 -9.24
N GLY A 500 -14.02 -6.32 -7.99
CA GLY A 500 -13.38 -6.91 -6.82
C GLY A 500 -14.26 -8.01 -6.29
N PHE A 501 -13.63 -9.02 -5.69
CA PHE A 501 -14.34 -10.17 -5.18
C PHE A 501 -14.02 -10.36 -3.71
N ASN A 502 -15.05 -10.23 -2.90
CA ASN A 502 -14.96 -10.30 -1.44
C ASN A 502 -15.74 -11.52 -0.94
N ARG A 503 -15.32 -12.07 0.19
CA ARG A 503 -16.18 -12.97 0.95
C ARG A 503 -17.11 -12.14 1.84
N PRO A 504 -18.35 -12.57 2.11
CA PRO A 504 -19.28 -11.84 2.98
C PRO A 504 -18.68 -11.47 4.35
N GLU A 505 -17.79 -12.31 4.86
CA GLU A 505 -17.12 -12.16 6.15
C GLU A 505 -15.80 -11.36 6.11
N GLN A 506 -15.34 -10.92 4.93
CA GLN A 506 -14.06 -10.24 4.74
C GLN A 506 -14.20 -8.99 3.85
N ASP A 507 -13.81 -7.84 4.39
CA ASP A 507 -13.90 -6.56 3.66
C ASP A 507 -12.78 -6.35 2.63
N PHE A 508 -11.75 -7.20 2.62
CA PHE A 508 -10.65 -7.08 1.67
C PHE A 508 -10.96 -7.80 0.35
N ILE A 509 -10.52 -7.19 -0.75
CA ILE A 509 -10.64 -7.72 -2.10
C ILE A 509 -9.61 -8.83 -2.27
N HIS A 510 -10.06 -10.06 -2.49
CA HIS A 510 -9.17 -11.21 -2.68
C HIS A 510 -8.53 -11.24 -4.07
N THR A 511 -9.33 -10.90 -5.07
CA THR A 511 -8.90 -10.84 -6.46
C THR A 511 -9.63 -9.71 -7.15
N SER A 512 -9.01 -9.15 -8.18
CA SER A 512 -9.59 -8.08 -8.98
C SER A 512 -9.48 -8.42 -10.45
N LEU A 513 -10.48 -7.99 -11.19
CA LEU A 513 -10.64 -8.28 -12.60
C LEU A 513 -11.03 -7.00 -13.32
N THR A 514 -10.33 -6.68 -14.40
CA THR A 514 -10.73 -5.59 -15.28
C THR A 514 -11.51 -6.16 -16.47
N VAL A 515 -12.67 -5.58 -16.77
CA VAL A 515 -13.44 -5.83 -18.00
C VAL A 515 -13.75 -4.52 -18.71
N VAL A 516 -14.08 -4.61 -20.00
CA VAL A 516 -14.47 -3.45 -20.82
C VAL A 516 -15.83 -3.73 -21.46
N SER A 517 -16.76 -2.77 -21.38
CA SER A 517 -18.08 -2.93 -22.00
C SER A 517 -18.02 -2.90 -23.53
N ASN A 518 -18.80 -3.77 -24.14
CA ASN A 518 -18.92 -3.94 -25.59
C ASN A 518 -19.69 -2.78 -26.24
N LYS A 519 -19.81 -2.80 -27.58
CA LYS A 519 -20.53 -1.76 -28.36
C LYS A 519 -22.00 -1.59 -27.94
N ASP A 520 -22.63 -2.65 -27.46
CA ASP A 520 -23.99 -2.68 -26.94
C ASP A 520 -24.06 -2.40 -25.42
N GLY A 521 -22.94 -1.98 -24.82
CA GLY A 521 -22.81 -1.70 -23.39
C GLY A 521 -22.77 -2.95 -22.51
N ALA A 522 -22.86 -4.17 -23.06
CA ALA A 522 -22.77 -5.37 -22.24
C ALA A 522 -21.33 -5.60 -21.77
N PHE A 523 -21.16 -6.07 -20.55
CA PHE A 523 -19.90 -6.63 -20.07
C PHE A 523 -20.17 -8.00 -19.46
N GLN A 524 -19.20 -8.90 -19.57
CA GLN A 524 -19.27 -10.23 -18.98
C GLN A 524 -17.88 -10.73 -18.59
N ASP A 525 -17.82 -11.55 -17.55
CA ASP A 525 -16.67 -12.35 -17.21
C ASP A 525 -17.11 -13.60 -16.43
N LYS A 526 -16.13 -14.41 -16.03
CA LYS A 526 -16.31 -15.66 -15.32
C LYS A 526 -15.47 -15.63 -14.05
N VAL A 527 -16.11 -15.95 -12.94
CA VAL A 527 -15.48 -15.86 -11.63
C VAL A 527 -15.68 -17.17 -10.89
N PRO A 528 -14.64 -17.71 -10.23
CA PRO A 528 -14.82 -18.88 -9.40
C PRO A 528 -15.81 -18.55 -8.26
N ASP A 529 -16.95 -19.24 -8.20
CA ASP A 529 -17.89 -19.16 -7.08
C ASP A 529 -17.31 -19.89 -5.86
N ALA A 530 -16.46 -19.17 -5.15
CA ALA A 530 -15.90 -19.59 -3.88
C ALA A 530 -16.61 -18.92 -2.70
N GLY A 531 -17.92 -18.66 -2.83
CA GLY A 531 -18.65 -17.77 -1.93
C GLY A 531 -18.24 -16.30 -2.10
N LEU A 532 -17.65 -15.97 -3.25
CA LEU A 532 -17.21 -14.62 -3.56
C LEU A 532 -18.39 -13.81 -4.13
N ILE A 533 -18.62 -12.65 -3.55
CA ILE A 533 -19.60 -11.68 -4.04
C ILE A 533 -18.84 -10.64 -4.88
N PRO A 534 -19.21 -10.44 -6.16
CA PRO A 534 -18.66 -9.37 -6.97
C PRO A 534 -19.05 -8.01 -6.41
N LYS A 535 -18.11 -7.08 -6.47
CA LYS A 535 -18.30 -5.66 -6.15
C LYS A 535 -17.63 -4.81 -7.21
N ILE A 536 -18.24 -3.68 -7.55
CA ILE A 536 -17.58 -2.68 -8.38
C ILE A 536 -16.54 -1.97 -7.50
N VAL A 537 -15.25 -2.18 -7.78
CA VAL A 537 -14.17 -1.44 -7.13
C VAL A 537 -14.04 -0.08 -7.78
N SER A 538 -14.06 -0.06 -9.10
CA SER A 538 -14.02 1.15 -9.92
C SER A 538 -14.76 0.90 -11.23
N ALA A 539 -15.38 1.95 -11.78
CA ALA A 539 -15.82 1.93 -13.17
C ALA A 539 -15.63 3.32 -13.77
N SER A 540 -14.99 3.37 -14.93
CA SER A 540 -14.57 4.63 -15.55
C SER A 540 -14.77 4.62 -17.05
N ARG A 541 -15.23 5.76 -17.56
CA ARG A 541 -15.21 6.11 -18.98
C ARG A 541 -14.90 7.60 -19.08
N PRO A 542 -13.81 7.99 -19.76
CA PRO A 542 -13.46 9.40 -19.94
C PRO A 542 -14.64 10.21 -20.48
N GLY A 543 -14.84 11.42 -19.94
CA GLY A 543 -15.99 12.26 -20.23
C GLY A 543 -17.29 11.86 -19.52
N TYR A 544 -17.27 10.83 -18.65
CA TYR A 544 -18.43 10.38 -17.88
C TYR A 544 -18.09 10.20 -16.40
N ILE A 545 -19.13 10.23 -15.56
CA ILE A 545 -19.10 9.92 -14.14
C ILE A 545 -20.06 8.76 -13.87
N LEU A 546 -19.69 7.87 -12.96
CA LEU A 546 -20.56 6.77 -12.51
C LEU A 546 -21.62 7.35 -11.56
N VAL A 547 -22.89 7.24 -11.94
CA VAL A 547 -24.05 7.71 -11.16
C VAL A 547 -24.52 6.62 -10.21
N SER A 548 -24.62 5.39 -10.72
CA SER A 548 -25.09 4.25 -9.94
C SER A 548 -24.33 3.00 -10.36
N SER A 549 -23.80 2.30 -9.38
CA SER A 549 -23.41 0.89 -9.50
C SER A 549 -24.44 0.08 -8.74
N GLY A 550 -25.39 -0.54 -9.43
CA GLY A 550 -26.35 -1.42 -8.77
C GLY A 550 -25.66 -2.52 -7.96
N GLU A 551 -26.36 -3.07 -6.97
CA GLU A 551 -25.89 -4.29 -6.31
C GLU A 551 -25.95 -5.46 -7.29
N PHE A 552 -24.90 -6.29 -7.28
CA PHE A 552 -24.95 -7.54 -8.02
C PHE A 552 -26.03 -8.44 -7.46
N LYS A 553 -26.93 -8.89 -8.34
CA LYS A 553 -27.99 -9.84 -8.01
C LYS A 553 -27.71 -11.15 -8.71
N LEU A 554 -27.87 -12.26 -8.01
CA LEU A 554 -27.80 -13.58 -8.61
C LEU A 554 -29.11 -13.86 -9.36
N VAL A 555 -29.05 -13.90 -10.69
CA VAL A 555 -30.18 -14.14 -11.59
C VAL A 555 -29.80 -15.31 -12.51
N ASP A 556 -30.55 -16.41 -12.42
CA ASP A 556 -30.32 -17.63 -13.20
C ASP A 556 -28.88 -18.16 -13.13
N GLY A 557 -28.28 -18.13 -11.93
CA GLY A 557 -26.91 -18.59 -11.68
C GLY A 557 -25.80 -17.62 -12.13
N SER A 558 -26.16 -16.44 -12.67
CA SER A 558 -25.21 -15.40 -13.05
C SER A 558 -25.38 -14.17 -12.17
N TRP A 559 -24.27 -13.56 -11.75
CA TRP A 559 -24.30 -12.26 -11.09
C TRP A 559 -24.57 -11.18 -12.13
N GLN A 560 -25.58 -10.34 -11.89
CA GLN A 560 -26.01 -9.30 -12.81
C GLN A 560 -26.09 -7.95 -12.11
N THR A 561 -25.57 -6.90 -12.75
CA THR A 561 -25.79 -5.51 -12.34
C THR A 561 -25.77 -4.58 -13.54
N ASP A 562 -26.43 -3.44 -13.44
CA ASP A 562 -26.31 -2.37 -14.41
C ASP A 562 -25.56 -1.19 -13.78
N LEU A 563 -24.72 -0.56 -14.59
CA LEU A 563 -23.97 0.63 -14.25
C LEU A 563 -24.54 1.80 -15.05
N VAL A 564 -24.95 2.85 -14.36
CA VAL A 564 -25.48 4.05 -14.99
C VAL A 564 -24.45 5.16 -14.90
N PHE A 565 -24.17 5.78 -16.03
CA PHE A 565 -23.22 6.86 -16.17
C PHE A 565 -23.91 8.13 -16.63
N GLN A 566 -23.28 9.26 -16.39
CA GLN A 566 -23.71 10.56 -16.90
C GLN A 566 -22.50 11.28 -17.51
N PRO A 567 -22.69 12.05 -18.59
CA PRO A 567 -21.63 12.92 -19.09
C PRO A 567 -21.08 13.87 -17.99
N ARG A 568 -19.75 14.06 -18.00
CA ARG A 568 -19.01 15.04 -17.18
C ARG A 568 -19.31 16.47 -17.61
N GLY A 569 -18.98 17.45 -16.76
CA GLY A 569 -19.24 18.87 -16.99
C GLY A 569 -20.57 19.38 -16.42
N GLY A 570 -21.38 18.48 -15.85
CA GLY A 570 -22.45 18.86 -14.95
C GLY A 570 -21.89 19.40 -13.63
N ALA A 571 -22.58 20.36 -13.01
CA ALA A 571 -22.31 20.77 -11.65
C ALA A 571 -23.62 20.88 -10.87
N LEU A 572 -23.63 20.39 -9.63
CA LEU A 572 -24.71 20.70 -8.69
C LEU A 572 -24.42 22.06 -8.07
N LYS A 573 -25.30 23.02 -8.35
CA LYS A 573 -25.23 24.38 -7.83
C LYS A 573 -26.37 24.62 -6.87
N GLY A 574 -26.05 25.20 -5.73
CA GLY A 574 -27.05 25.47 -4.70
C GLY A 574 -26.58 26.49 -3.69
N VAL A 575 -27.40 26.66 -2.66
CA VAL A 575 -27.11 27.50 -1.51
C VAL A 575 -27.25 26.67 -0.23
N ALA A 576 -26.20 26.63 0.58
CA ALA A 576 -26.29 26.17 1.95
C ALA A 576 -26.92 27.28 2.79
N LEU A 577 -28.01 26.98 3.48
CA LEU A 577 -28.77 27.92 4.29
C LEU A 577 -28.73 27.46 5.75
N ASN A 578 -28.70 28.37 6.72
CA ASN A 578 -28.82 28.02 8.14
C ASN A 578 -30.28 27.73 8.53
N GLY A 579 -30.53 27.47 9.81
CA GLY A 579 -31.88 27.12 10.31
C GLY A 579 -32.91 28.23 10.10
N ASP A 580 -32.45 29.48 10.00
CA ASP A 580 -33.28 30.67 9.75
C ASP A 580 -33.48 30.96 8.26
N GLY A 581 -32.96 30.11 7.37
CA GLY A 581 -33.01 30.31 5.92
C GLY A 581 -32.05 31.39 5.41
N GLN A 582 -31.09 31.84 6.21
CA GLN A 582 -30.03 32.76 5.79
C GLN A 582 -28.85 31.97 5.19
N PRO A 583 -28.08 32.55 4.26
CA PRO A 583 -26.84 31.95 3.78
C PRO A 583 -25.88 31.45 4.86
N ALA A 584 -25.45 30.19 4.76
CA ALA A 584 -24.46 29.58 5.63
C ALA A 584 -23.06 29.67 5.03
N ALA A 585 -22.45 30.85 5.12
CA ALA A 585 -21.11 31.08 4.60
C ALA A 585 -20.06 30.13 5.20
N GLY A 586 -19.19 29.60 4.35
CA GLY A 586 -18.10 28.73 4.77
C GLY A 586 -18.48 27.27 5.08
N ALA A 587 -19.75 26.88 4.87
CA ALA A 587 -20.19 25.50 5.02
C ALA A 587 -19.48 24.58 4.01
N TYR A 588 -19.05 23.40 4.46
CA TYR A 588 -18.53 22.34 3.58
C TYR A 588 -19.71 21.58 2.98
N VAL A 589 -19.71 21.40 1.67
CA VAL A 589 -20.73 20.69 0.92
C VAL A 589 -20.09 19.55 0.14
N SER A 590 -20.70 18.37 0.17
CA SER A 590 -20.26 17.19 -0.56
C SER A 590 -21.44 16.29 -0.93
N VAL A 591 -21.17 15.22 -1.68
CA VAL A 591 -22.14 14.18 -2.01
C VAL A 591 -21.93 12.98 -1.09
N LEU A 592 -23.01 12.53 -0.44
CA LEU A 592 -23.00 11.37 0.42
C LEU A 592 -22.73 10.08 -0.37
N GLY A 593 -21.92 9.17 0.19
CA GLY A 593 -21.68 7.83 -0.35
C GLY A 593 -20.63 7.73 -1.47
N HIS A 594 -20.00 8.84 -1.86
CA HIS A 594 -18.99 8.85 -2.93
C HIS A 594 -17.66 9.45 -2.46
N ASN A 595 -16.69 8.56 -2.17
CA ASN A 595 -15.45 8.91 -1.48
C ASN A 595 -14.44 9.72 -2.30
N ASN A 596 -14.68 9.87 -3.61
CA ASN A 596 -13.79 10.58 -4.53
C ASN A 596 -14.44 11.83 -5.12
N LEU A 597 -15.58 12.28 -4.60
CA LEU A 597 -16.25 13.49 -5.08
C LEU A 597 -15.74 14.72 -4.32
N PRO A 598 -15.72 15.90 -4.97
CA PRO A 598 -15.15 17.11 -4.39
C PRO A 598 -15.92 17.55 -3.15
N ILE A 599 -15.19 17.99 -2.14
CA ILE A 599 -15.73 18.79 -1.03
C ILE A 599 -15.49 20.25 -1.40
N VAL A 600 -16.56 21.05 -1.44
CA VAL A 600 -16.47 22.48 -1.72
C VAL A 600 -16.89 23.28 -0.51
N ARG A 601 -16.30 24.47 -0.37
CA ARG A 601 -16.68 25.42 0.66
C ARG A 601 -17.65 26.44 0.06
N ALA A 602 -18.80 26.60 0.71
CA ALA A 602 -19.80 27.59 0.35
C ALA A 602 -19.22 29.02 0.53
N ASP A 603 -19.53 29.91 -0.41
CA ASP A 603 -19.05 31.30 -0.40
C ASP A 603 -19.76 32.18 0.65
N GLU A 604 -19.51 33.48 0.64
CA GLU A 604 -20.14 34.44 1.57
C GLU A 604 -21.67 34.55 1.43
N HIS A 605 -22.22 34.08 0.30
CA HIS A 605 -23.64 33.98 0.05
C HIS A 605 -24.17 32.55 0.24
N GLY A 606 -23.38 31.68 0.87
CA GLY A 606 -23.71 30.27 1.08
C GLY A 606 -23.77 29.49 -0.23
N ALA A 607 -23.43 30.09 -1.36
CA ALA A 607 -23.52 29.44 -2.65
C ALA A 607 -22.38 28.43 -2.80
N PHE A 608 -22.70 27.29 -3.40
CA PHE A 608 -21.73 26.23 -3.68
C PHE A 608 -21.91 25.72 -5.11
N SER A 609 -20.84 25.16 -5.66
CA SER A 609 -20.83 24.50 -6.97
C SER A 609 -19.98 23.24 -6.88
N LEU A 610 -20.61 22.07 -6.94
CA LEU A 610 -19.96 20.77 -6.95
C LEU A 610 -19.79 20.30 -8.41
N PRO A 611 -18.59 20.40 -9.02
CA PRO A 611 -18.36 19.93 -10.38
C PRO A 611 -18.23 18.39 -10.44
N ASP A 612 -18.58 17.80 -11.58
CA ASP A 612 -18.34 16.38 -11.89
C ASP A 612 -18.94 15.39 -10.88
N VAL A 613 -20.05 15.78 -10.27
CA VAL A 613 -20.89 14.93 -9.40
C VAL A 613 -22.13 14.43 -10.15
N PRO A 614 -22.70 13.29 -9.75
CA PRO A 614 -23.94 12.82 -10.37
C PRO A 614 -25.05 13.86 -10.16
N LEU A 615 -25.80 14.16 -11.23
CA LEU A 615 -26.82 15.21 -11.23
C LEU A 615 -28.19 14.71 -10.79
N GLN A 616 -28.35 13.42 -10.52
CA GLN A 616 -29.62 12.81 -10.15
C GLN A 616 -29.38 11.69 -9.16
N ASP A 617 -30.39 11.42 -8.34
CA ASP A 617 -30.40 10.39 -7.30
C ASP A 617 -29.21 10.47 -6.33
N VAL A 618 -28.75 11.68 -6.02
CA VAL A 618 -27.69 11.91 -5.03
C VAL A 618 -28.22 12.58 -3.78
N THR A 619 -27.59 12.30 -2.64
CA THR A 619 -27.82 13.06 -1.41
C THR A 619 -26.68 14.04 -1.23
N LEU A 620 -26.98 15.33 -1.26
CA LEU A 620 -26.02 16.34 -0.82
C LEU A 620 -26.01 16.41 0.69
N ILE A 621 -24.83 16.59 1.25
CA ILE A 621 -24.62 16.86 2.67
C ILE A 621 -23.88 18.18 2.80
N ALA A 622 -24.27 18.98 3.79
CA ALA A 622 -23.57 20.20 4.13
C ALA A 622 -23.41 20.34 5.65
N SER A 623 -22.28 20.88 6.09
CA SER A 623 -21.98 21.18 7.48
C SER A 623 -21.20 22.48 7.62
N ASN A 624 -21.54 23.30 8.62
CA ASN A 624 -20.72 24.44 9.05
C ASN A 624 -20.14 24.24 10.47
N GLY A 625 -20.01 22.97 10.90
CA GLY A 625 -19.61 22.56 12.24
C GLY A 625 -20.78 22.53 13.24
N LEU A 626 -21.63 23.57 13.27
CA LEU A 626 -22.75 23.67 14.23
C LEU A 626 -24.10 23.17 13.68
N GLY A 627 -24.32 23.31 12.37
CA GLY A 627 -25.51 22.87 11.66
C GLY A 627 -25.18 21.85 10.59
N TYR A 628 -26.11 20.91 10.38
CA TYR A 628 -26.02 19.89 9.33
C TYR A 628 -27.31 19.89 8.51
N GLY A 629 -27.18 19.70 7.21
CA GLY A 629 -28.30 19.52 6.31
C GLY A 629 -27.99 18.42 5.32
N GLU A 630 -29.02 17.65 4.99
CA GLU A 630 -29.00 16.76 3.84
C GLU A 630 -30.12 17.15 2.88
N THR A 631 -29.91 16.94 1.60
CA THR A 631 -30.95 17.16 0.60
C THR A 631 -30.77 16.14 -0.51
N LYS A 632 -31.79 15.28 -0.68
CA LYS A 632 -31.86 14.35 -1.80
C LYS A 632 -32.21 15.11 -3.07
N ILE A 633 -31.37 14.96 -4.09
CA ILE A 633 -31.53 15.54 -5.41
C ILE A 633 -32.01 14.44 -6.34
N GLU A 634 -33.31 14.40 -6.61
CA GLU A 634 -33.87 13.44 -7.58
C GLU A 634 -33.44 13.80 -9.01
N LYS A 635 -33.33 15.09 -9.30
CA LYS A 635 -32.85 15.61 -10.60
C LYS A 635 -32.26 17.00 -10.41
N ALA A 636 -31.14 17.26 -11.06
CA ALA A 636 -30.50 18.57 -11.02
C ALA A 636 -31.43 19.63 -11.61
N GLY A 637 -31.53 20.73 -10.91
CA GLY A 637 -32.18 21.97 -11.33
C GLY A 637 -31.49 23.15 -10.65
N ASP A 638 -31.82 24.35 -11.10
CA ASP A 638 -31.38 25.57 -10.42
C ASP A 638 -32.06 25.68 -9.05
N GLY A 639 -31.35 26.22 -8.05
CA GLY A 639 -31.92 26.52 -6.74
C GLY A 639 -31.94 25.36 -5.74
N ILE A 640 -30.98 24.45 -5.82
CA ILE A 640 -30.76 23.47 -4.75
C ILE A 640 -30.51 24.21 -3.44
N GLN A 641 -31.28 23.91 -2.40
CA GLN A 641 -31.07 24.47 -1.08
C GLN A 641 -30.75 23.35 -0.12
N VAL A 642 -29.58 23.42 0.51
CA VAL A 642 -29.23 22.53 1.62
C VAL A 642 -29.47 23.30 2.91
N MET A 643 -30.65 23.11 3.48
CA MET A 643 -31.01 23.71 4.76
C MET A 643 -30.23 23.02 5.87
N LEU A 644 -29.16 23.66 6.31
CA LEU A 644 -28.51 23.34 7.57
C LEU A 644 -29.51 23.64 8.67
N GLN A 645 -30.04 22.60 9.27
CA GLN A 645 -30.84 22.79 10.46
C GLN A 645 -29.87 23.13 11.60
N GLN A 646 -29.62 24.44 11.79
CA GLN A 646 -29.28 24.93 13.13
C GLN A 646 -30.51 24.69 13.98
N ARG A 647 -30.41 23.91 15.07
CA ARG A 647 -31.60 23.67 15.87
C ARG A 647 -31.86 24.82 16.84
N PRO A 648 -33.12 25.29 16.89
CA PRO A 648 -33.55 26.37 17.76
C PRO A 648 -33.34 25.99 19.21
N GLU A 649 -33.05 27.02 20.00
CA GLU A 649 -32.85 27.00 21.44
C GLU A 649 -33.84 26.03 22.14
N GLU A 650 -33.30 24.93 22.70
CA GLU A 650 -33.88 23.91 23.60
C GLU A 650 -34.39 22.53 23.05
N PRO A 651 -34.22 21.43 23.85
CA PRO A 651 -33.78 20.13 23.33
C PRO A 651 -34.92 19.12 23.09
N ARG A 652 -34.85 18.37 21.97
CA ARG A 652 -35.54 17.07 21.82
C ARG A 652 -34.67 15.95 22.39
N THR A 653 -35.31 14.88 22.84
CA THR A 653 -34.67 13.85 23.67
C THR A 653 -33.49 13.21 22.95
N ARG A 654 -32.46 12.89 23.73
CA ARG A 654 -31.22 12.27 23.28
C ARG A 654 -31.44 11.02 22.40
N ALA A 655 -32.46 10.22 22.68
CA ALA A 655 -32.82 9.03 21.89
C ALA A 655 -33.29 9.35 20.45
N GLU A 656 -33.92 10.50 20.21
CA GLU A 656 -34.39 10.90 18.87
C GLU A 656 -33.25 11.51 18.03
N LEU A 657 -32.24 12.09 18.69
CA LEU A 657 -30.99 12.53 18.06
C LEU A 657 -30.07 11.33 17.73
N GLU A 658 -30.07 10.31 18.59
CA GLU A 658 -29.36 9.04 18.39
C GLU A 658 -29.96 8.23 17.22
N ALA A 659 -31.29 8.06 17.16
CA ALA A 659 -31.97 7.32 16.08
C ALA A 659 -31.80 7.91 14.66
N PHE A 660 -31.63 9.24 14.55
CA PHE A 660 -31.40 9.90 13.26
C PHE A 660 -29.92 9.85 12.83
N ALA A 661 -28.99 9.90 13.77
CA ALA A 661 -27.56 9.71 13.49
C ALA A 661 -27.26 8.26 13.06
N ASP A 662 -27.95 7.29 13.66
CA ASP A 662 -27.85 5.86 13.32
C ASP A 662 -28.19 5.57 11.83
N GLN A 663 -28.99 6.43 11.17
CA GLN A 663 -29.29 6.30 9.74
C GLN A 663 -28.16 6.78 8.82
N LEU A 664 -27.28 7.69 9.28
CA LEU A 664 -26.32 8.42 8.45
C LEU A 664 -24.87 7.90 8.59
N LEU A 665 -24.56 7.28 9.73
CA LEU A 665 -23.23 6.83 10.12
C LEU A 665 -22.60 5.71 9.27
N PRO A 666 -23.35 4.71 8.74
CA PRO A 666 -22.78 3.67 7.88
C PRO A 666 -22.22 4.18 6.53
N GLN A 667 -22.46 5.45 6.18
CA GLN A 667 -22.18 6.01 4.85
C GLN A 667 -21.05 7.05 4.82
N ALA A 668 -20.54 7.47 5.98
CA ALA A 668 -19.40 8.38 6.08
C ALA A 668 -18.09 7.58 6.17
N ARG A 669 -17.21 7.69 5.19
CA ARG A 669 -15.83 7.21 5.36
C ARG A 669 -15.08 8.15 6.27
N ILE A 670 -14.88 7.73 7.50
CA ILE A 670 -13.90 8.34 8.39
C ILE A 670 -12.54 7.84 7.97
N SER A 671 -11.73 8.72 7.41
CA SER A 671 -10.31 8.43 7.24
C SER A 671 -9.64 8.51 8.62
N LEU A 672 -8.82 7.52 8.95
CA LEU A 672 -8.33 7.27 10.31
C LEU A 672 -6.89 7.77 10.53
N GLY A 673 -6.42 8.75 9.75
CA GLY A 673 -5.21 9.50 10.07
C GLY A 673 -5.41 10.41 11.28
N TYR A 674 -4.38 10.69 12.08
CA TYR A 674 -4.49 11.53 13.30
C TYR A 674 -5.03 12.94 13.00
N ASP A 675 -4.49 13.61 11.97
CA ASP A 675 -4.96 14.94 11.56
C ASP A 675 -6.41 14.90 11.05
N GLU A 676 -6.77 13.82 10.35
CA GLU A 676 -8.12 13.59 9.84
C GLU A 676 -9.12 13.29 10.96
N ILE A 677 -8.67 12.70 12.08
CA ILE A 677 -9.49 12.45 13.27
C ILE A 677 -9.87 13.77 13.96
N VAL A 678 -8.94 14.72 14.07
CA VAL A 678 -9.25 16.05 14.59
C VAL A 678 -10.20 16.77 13.65
N GLU A 679 -9.91 16.81 12.34
CA GLU A 679 -10.79 17.44 11.35
C GLU A 679 -12.19 16.82 11.34
N THR A 680 -12.28 15.49 11.44
CA THR A 680 -13.55 14.76 11.51
C THR A 680 -14.27 15.09 12.81
N PHE A 681 -13.58 15.06 13.96
CA PHE A 681 -14.16 15.41 15.25
C PHE A 681 -14.75 16.83 15.24
N GLU A 682 -14.04 17.80 14.65
CA GLU A 682 -14.52 19.18 14.50
C GLU A 682 -15.65 19.31 13.46
N ALA A 683 -15.63 18.51 12.39
CA ALA A 683 -16.63 18.55 11.32
C ALA A 683 -17.96 17.89 11.69
N VAL A 684 -17.93 16.77 12.43
CA VAL A 684 -19.12 15.97 12.76
C VAL A 684 -19.53 16.02 14.24
N GLY A 685 -18.62 16.44 15.12
CA GLY A 685 -18.82 16.50 16.58
C GLY A 685 -18.52 15.19 17.30
N ALA A 686 -18.22 15.29 18.60
CA ALA A 686 -17.68 14.20 19.42
C ALA A 686 -18.53 12.91 19.42
N ARG A 687 -19.85 13.02 19.68
CA ARG A 687 -20.76 11.86 19.73
C ARG A 687 -20.93 11.12 18.41
N ARG A 688 -20.82 11.83 17.28
CA ARG A 688 -20.97 11.21 15.97
C ARG A 688 -19.68 10.50 15.59
N PHE A 689 -18.54 11.12 15.88
CA PHE A 689 -17.24 10.49 15.75
C PHE A 689 -17.12 9.23 16.63
N GLU A 690 -17.66 9.27 17.85
CA GLU A 690 -17.80 8.10 18.73
C GLU A 690 -18.54 6.93 18.07
N THR A 691 -19.78 7.15 17.61
CA THR A 691 -20.58 6.08 17.04
C THR A 691 -19.94 5.51 15.78
N ALA A 692 -19.30 6.36 14.98
CA ALA A 692 -18.59 5.92 13.79
C ALA A 692 -17.39 5.03 14.12
N LEU A 693 -16.62 5.40 15.14
CA LEU A 693 -15.55 4.54 15.65
C LEU A 693 -16.12 3.22 16.16
N LEU A 694 -17.19 3.23 16.99
CA LEU A 694 -17.80 2.00 17.50
C LEU A 694 -18.32 1.09 16.38
N ALA A 695 -18.90 1.65 15.33
CA ALA A 695 -19.35 0.90 14.16
C ALA A 695 -18.17 0.27 13.40
N ALA A 696 -17.04 0.97 13.37
CA ALA A 696 -15.81 0.51 12.74
C ALA A 696 -15.00 -0.47 13.62
N LYS A 697 -15.42 -0.74 14.87
CA LYS A 697 -14.65 -1.52 15.85
C LYS A 697 -14.26 -2.92 15.35
N GLU A 698 -15.19 -3.63 14.73
CA GLU A 698 -14.97 -5.01 14.25
C GLU A 698 -14.20 -5.04 12.93
N THR A 699 -14.20 -3.94 12.17
CA THR A 699 -13.61 -3.85 10.82
C THR A 699 -12.30 -3.06 10.78
N THR A 700 -11.91 -2.40 11.87
CA THR A 700 -10.74 -1.52 11.93
C THR A 700 -9.62 -2.12 12.78
N PRO A 701 -8.54 -2.63 12.16
CA PRO A 701 -7.30 -2.93 12.87
C PRO A 701 -6.83 -1.70 13.65
N GLY A 702 -6.56 -1.86 14.95
CA GLY A 702 -6.10 -0.75 15.79
C GLY A 702 -7.20 0.16 16.36
N PHE A 703 -8.49 -0.25 16.32
CA PHE A 703 -9.62 0.49 16.90
C PHE A 703 -9.32 1.12 18.27
N ASN A 704 -8.64 0.40 19.18
CA ASN A 704 -8.33 0.91 20.52
C ASN A 704 -7.48 2.19 20.50
N ALA A 705 -6.58 2.34 19.53
CA ALA A 705 -5.75 3.54 19.38
C ALA A 705 -6.61 4.75 18.95
N TYR A 706 -7.52 4.54 18.00
CA TYR A 706 -8.45 5.58 17.55
C TYR A 706 -9.49 5.94 18.60
N TRP A 707 -10.00 4.94 19.33
CA TRP A 707 -10.88 5.16 20.46
C TRP A 707 -10.22 5.97 21.56
N TYR A 708 -8.94 5.71 21.83
CA TYR A 708 -8.18 6.48 22.80
C TYR A 708 -8.02 7.95 22.35
N GLN A 709 -7.65 8.18 21.09
CA GLN A 709 -7.56 9.54 20.54
C GLN A 709 -8.91 10.27 20.59
N TYR A 710 -10.02 9.56 20.39
CA TYR A 710 -11.36 10.11 20.60
C TYR A 710 -11.57 10.56 22.05
N LEU A 711 -11.24 9.71 23.03
CA LEU A 711 -11.40 10.06 24.44
C LEU A 711 -10.53 11.26 24.83
N ASP A 712 -9.30 11.36 24.31
CA ASP A 712 -8.42 12.51 24.51
C ASP A 712 -9.02 13.79 23.91
N LEU A 713 -9.54 13.74 22.68
CA LEU A 713 -10.22 14.89 22.06
C LEU A 713 -11.50 15.27 22.82
N LEU A 714 -12.27 14.28 23.28
CA LEU A 714 -13.47 14.52 24.08
C LEU A 714 -13.11 15.16 25.43
N ALA A 715 -12.04 14.73 26.09
CA ALA A 715 -11.58 15.36 27.33
C ALA A 715 -11.19 16.83 27.12
N LEU A 716 -10.54 17.14 25.99
CA LEU A 716 -10.11 18.50 25.66
C LEU A 716 -11.30 19.41 25.28
N ARG A 717 -12.24 18.89 24.49
CA ARG A 717 -13.31 19.70 23.87
C ARG A 717 -14.63 19.69 24.64
N ASP A 718 -14.95 18.59 25.34
CA ASP A 718 -16.18 18.40 26.10
C ASP A 718 -15.95 17.50 27.34
N PRO A 719 -15.12 17.96 28.31
CA PRO A 719 -14.76 17.19 29.50
C PRO A 719 -15.97 16.78 30.34
N LYS A 720 -17.03 17.59 30.34
CA LYS A 720 -18.27 17.31 31.07
C LYS A 720 -18.96 16.05 30.52
N SER A 721 -19.08 15.93 29.20
CA SER A 721 -19.69 14.76 28.56
C SER A 721 -18.87 13.48 28.80
N LEU A 722 -17.54 13.56 28.80
CA LEU A 722 -16.68 12.43 29.18
C LEU A 722 -16.93 11.99 30.63
N LEU A 723 -17.02 12.94 31.58
CA LEU A 723 -17.27 12.65 32.99
C LEU A 723 -18.62 12.02 33.26
N GLU A 724 -19.69 12.59 32.69
CA GLU A 724 -21.06 12.09 32.86
C GLU A 724 -21.24 10.67 32.28
N ARG A 725 -20.33 10.24 31.40
CA ARG A 725 -20.44 8.99 30.63
C ARG A 725 -19.23 8.08 30.74
N SER A 726 -18.37 8.30 31.71
CA SER A 726 -17.08 7.61 31.75
C SER A 726 -17.23 6.08 31.78
N GLU A 727 -18.23 5.55 32.49
CA GLU A 727 -18.50 4.11 32.54
C GLU A 727 -18.97 3.54 31.19
N GLU A 728 -19.69 4.32 30.39
CA GLU A 728 -20.14 3.97 29.05
C GLU A 728 -18.95 3.98 28.08
N LEU A 729 -18.17 5.07 28.10
CA LEU A 729 -17.08 5.37 27.18
C LEU A 729 -15.83 4.51 27.39
N LEU A 730 -15.60 4.03 28.61
CA LEU A 730 -14.49 3.13 28.93
C LEU A 730 -14.83 1.66 28.67
N ARG A 731 -16.10 1.29 28.49
CA ARG A 731 -16.51 -0.10 28.23
C ARG A 731 -15.86 -0.73 26.98
N PRO A 732 -15.69 -0.02 25.85
CA PRO A 732 -15.03 -0.57 24.66
C PRO A 732 -13.52 -0.75 24.85
N VAL A 733 -12.93 -0.11 25.86
CA VAL A 733 -11.50 -0.11 26.11
C VAL A 733 -11.12 -1.36 26.91
N PRO A 734 -10.17 -2.19 26.44
CA PRO A 734 -9.65 -3.29 27.23
C PRO A 734 -9.14 -2.80 28.59
N ALA A 735 -9.38 -3.54 29.68
CA ALA A 735 -8.91 -3.16 31.02
C ALA A 735 -7.38 -2.99 31.11
N SER A 736 -6.63 -3.55 30.15
CA SER A 736 -5.19 -3.35 30.02
C SER A 736 -4.79 -1.95 29.52
N TYR A 737 -5.72 -1.16 29.00
CA TYR A 737 -5.49 0.19 28.48
C TYR A 737 -5.75 1.22 29.59
N GLN A 738 -4.82 1.30 30.54
CA GLN A 738 -4.84 2.24 31.67
C GLN A 738 -4.96 3.75 31.34
N PRO A 739 -4.41 4.27 30.22
CA PRO A 739 -4.39 5.71 29.95
C PRO A 739 -5.79 6.38 29.94
N SER A 740 -6.81 5.70 29.41
CA SER A 740 -8.16 6.26 29.32
C SER A 740 -8.86 6.34 30.69
N GLN A 741 -8.55 5.43 31.61
CA GLN A 741 -9.10 5.48 32.97
C GLN A 741 -8.56 6.70 33.71
N VAL A 742 -7.24 6.91 33.62
CA VAL A 742 -6.59 8.06 34.26
C VAL A 742 -7.17 9.37 33.75
N LEU A 743 -7.38 9.51 32.43
CA LEU A 743 -7.98 10.71 31.85
C LEU A 743 -9.31 11.09 32.52
N VAL A 744 -10.19 10.11 32.72
CA VAL A 744 -11.47 10.30 33.44
C VAL A 744 -11.22 10.69 34.90
N VAL A 745 -10.32 9.99 35.59
CA VAL A 745 -10.05 10.26 37.01
C VAL A 745 -9.46 11.66 37.22
N THR A 746 -8.59 12.12 36.31
CA THR A 746 -8.03 13.48 36.34
C THR A 746 -9.14 14.52 36.15
N LEU A 747 -10.06 14.31 35.22
CA LEU A 747 -11.23 15.18 35.09
C LEU A 747 -12.13 15.16 36.34
N GLN A 748 -12.29 13.99 36.98
CA GLN A 748 -13.09 13.87 38.20
C GLN A 748 -12.46 14.64 39.36
N ALA A 749 -11.12 14.69 39.41
CA ALA A 749 -10.39 15.46 40.39
C ALA A 749 -10.53 16.99 40.18
N HIS A 750 -10.54 17.45 38.92
CA HIS A 750 -10.75 18.86 38.57
C HIS A 750 -12.22 19.32 38.68
N SER A 751 -13.17 18.40 38.67
CA SER A 751 -14.61 18.71 38.77
C SER A 751 -14.97 19.34 40.12
N ASP A 752 -15.83 20.37 40.10
CA ASP A 752 -16.37 20.98 41.33
C ASP A 752 -17.35 20.07 42.11
N ASP A 753 -17.87 19.01 41.48
CA ASP A 753 -18.74 18.02 42.12
C ASP A 753 -17.98 17.21 43.20
N PRO A 754 -18.39 17.27 44.49
CA PRO A 754 -17.78 16.49 45.56
C PRO A 754 -17.82 14.97 45.34
N ALA A 755 -18.83 14.45 44.63
CA ALA A 755 -18.93 13.03 44.31
C ALA A 755 -17.85 12.59 43.32
N HIS A 756 -17.52 13.43 42.33
CA HIS A 756 -16.42 13.18 41.41
C HIS A 756 -15.07 13.22 42.15
N LYS A 757 -14.83 14.23 42.99
CA LYS A 757 -13.62 14.28 43.82
C LYS A 757 -13.50 13.06 44.75
N ALA A 758 -14.60 12.58 45.32
CA ALA A 758 -14.59 11.37 46.14
C ALA A 758 -14.23 10.10 45.35
N LYS A 759 -14.71 9.96 44.10
CA LYS A 759 -14.32 8.87 43.19
C LYS A 759 -12.84 8.93 42.83
N ALA A 760 -12.34 10.12 42.49
CA ALA A 760 -10.92 10.32 42.21
C ALA A 760 -10.04 10.05 43.43
N GLN A 761 -10.48 10.46 44.62
CA GLN A 761 -9.79 10.13 45.88
C GLN A 761 -9.78 8.63 46.15
N ALA A 762 -10.88 7.92 45.91
CA ALA A 762 -10.94 6.46 46.07
C ALA A 762 -10.02 5.73 45.08
N TRP A 763 -9.95 6.19 43.83
CA TRP A 763 -9.00 5.68 42.85
C TRP A 763 -7.56 5.94 43.30
N LEU A 764 -7.24 7.16 43.73
CA LEU A 764 -5.92 7.52 44.26
C LEU A 764 -5.53 6.64 45.45
N ASP A 765 -6.48 6.36 46.36
CA ASP A 765 -6.30 5.49 47.51
C ASP A 765 -5.97 4.05 47.11
N ALA A 766 -6.63 3.52 46.06
CA ALA A 766 -6.35 2.19 45.52
C ALA A 766 -4.97 2.10 44.85
N HIS A 767 -4.42 3.23 44.38
CA HIS A 767 -3.11 3.32 43.71
C HIS A 767 -2.00 3.87 44.61
N LYS A 768 -2.21 3.94 45.94
CA LYS A 768 -1.20 4.42 46.92
C LYS A 768 0.07 3.56 46.99
N ALA A 769 0.02 2.32 46.50
CA ALA A 769 1.14 1.38 46.48
C ALA A 769 1.36 0.84 45.06
N PRO A 770 1.76 1.70 44.10
CA PRO A 770 2.00 1.25 42.73
C PRO A 770 3.18 0.28 42.70
N SER A 771 3.18 -0.65 41.74
CA SER A 771 4.31 -1.54 41.53
C SER A 771 5.52 -0.75 41.04
N LEU A 772 6.47 -0.51 41.95
CA LEU A 772 7.71 0.25 41.69
C LEU A 772 8.77 -0.64 41.02
N VAL A 773 8.47 -1.14 39.82
CA VAL A 773 9.48 -1.75 38.97
C VAL A 773 10.20 -0.63 38.21
N VAL A 774 11.52 -0.74 38.08
CA VAL A 774 12.32 0.20 37.28
C VAL A 774 12.02 -0.06 35.80
N ALA A 775 10.95 0.56 35.30
CA ALA A 775 10.47 0.42 33.93
C ALA A 775 9.75 1.72 33.49
N PRO A 776 9.78 2.06 32.19
CA PRO A 776 9.10 3.26 31.69
C PRO A 776 7.60 3.34 32.02
N ALA A 777 6.91 2.20 31.99
CA ALA A 777 5.49 2.12 32.33
C ALA A 777 5.19 2.56 33.76
N SER A 778 6.08 2.26 34.73
CA SER A 778 5.91 2.68 36.12
C SER A 778 6.09 4.19 36.31
N ILE A 779 6.96 4.83 35.52
CA ILE A 779 7.12 6.30 35.54
C ILE A 779 5.88 6.97 34.97
N SER A 780 5.37 6.50 33.83
CA SER A 780 4.11 6.99 33.26
C SER A 780 2.97 6.84 34.27
N GLU A 781 2.90 5.72 34.98
CA GLU A 781 1.87 5.50 36.00
C GLU A 781 1.99 6.46 37.20
N LEU A 782 3.21 6.68 37.70
CA LEU A 782 3.44 7.63 38.80
C LEU A 782 3.09 9.07 38.42
N LEU A 783 3.44 9.52 37.21
CA LEU A 783 3.09 10.86 36.72
C LEU A 783 1.58 11.01 36.55
N ARG A 784 0.90 9.96 36.10
CA ARG A 784 -0.57 9.92 36.04
C ARG A 784 -1.22 10.03 37.42
N ILE A 785 -0.76 9.22 38.38
CA ILE A 785 -1.21 9.32 39.79
C ILE A 785 -0.93 10.71 40.36
N GLY A 786 0.23 11.29 40.02
CA GLY A 786 0.62 12.64 40.39
C GLY A 786 -0.37 13.70 39.90
N SER A 787 -0.76 13.63 38.62
CA SER A 787 -1.72 14.56 38.01
C SER A 787 -3.08 14.54 38.72
N VAL A 788 -3.61 13.35 39.03
CA VAL A 788 -4.85 13.18 39.80
C VAL A 788 -4.72 13.74 41.20
N ALA A 789 -3.61 13.47 41.90
CA ALA A 789 -3.37 13.96 43.25
C ALA A 789 -3.31 15.49 43.29
N GLU A 790 -2.60 16.10 42.33
CA GLU A 790 -2.49 17.55 42.20
C GLU A 790 -3.85 18.21 41.93
N ALA A 791 -4.64 17.61 41.03
CA ALA A 791 -5.98 18.07 40.70
C ALA A 791 -6.94 18.02 41.92
N LEU A 792 -6.80 17.02 42.78
CA LEU A 792 -7.58 16.92 44.02
C LEU A 792 -7.16 17.95 45.07
N LYS A 793 -5.84 18.11 45.24
CA LYS A 793 -5.26 19.03 46.21
C LYS A 793 -3.89 19.49 45.72
N ALA A 794 -3.80 20.78 45.42
CA ALA A 794 -2.57 21.41 44.97
C ALA A 794 -1.40 21.10 45.92
N GLY A 795 -0.25 20.71 45.34
CA GLY A 795 0.95 20.26 46.03
C GLY A 795 1.01 18.77 46.38
N ASP A 796 -0.10 18.01 46.29
CA ASP A 796 -0.10 16.57 46.59
C ASP A 796 0.47 15.72 45.42
N GLY A 797 0.63 16.30 44.22
CA GLY A 797 1.26 15.64 43.07
C GLY A 797 2.78 15.49 43.20
N SER A 798 3.45 16.44 43.88
CA SER A 798 4.92 16.53 43.92
C SER A 798 5.62 15.29 44.45
N ARG A 799 5.04 14.58 45.44
CA ARG A 799 5.62 13.33 45.97
C ARG A 799 5.70 12.21 44.92
N TRP A 800 4.74 12.18 43.99
CA TRP A 800 4.66 11.17 42.95
C TRP A 800 5.67 11.44 41.84
N VAL A 801 5.86 12.73 41.52
CA VAL A 801 6.91 13.20 40.63
C VAL A 801 8.28 12.87 41.19
N GLU A 802 8.49 13.04 42.49
CA GLU A 802 9.75 12.66 43.15
C GLU A 802 10.03 11.16 43.00
N PHE A 803 9.04 10.29 43.22
CA PHE A 803 9.20 8.85 42.96
C PHE A 803 9.42 8.54 41.47
N ALA A 804 8.73 9.24 40.57
CA ALA A 804 8.92 9.09 39.13
C ALA A 804 10.34 9.49 38.71
N ALA A 805 10.87 10.59 39.25
CA ALA A 805 12.23 11.06 39.04
C ALA A 805 13.27 10.06 39.58
N GLN A 806 13.04 9.50 40.77
CA GLN A 806 13.90 8.47 41.37
C GLN A 806 13.93 7.17 40.54
N LEU A 807 12.80 6.74 39.96
CA LEU A 807 12.78 5.60 39.04
C LEU A 807 13.41 5.94 37.70
N ALA A 808 13.16 7.14 37.16
CA ALA A 808 13.76 7.62 35.92
C ALA A 808 15.29 7.63 36.03
N ALA A 809 15.85 8.13 37.14
CA ALA A 809 17.29 8.14 37.39
C ALA A 809 17.95 6.74 37.39
N GLN A 810 17.16 5.67 37.57
CA GLN A 810 17.62 4.29 37.51
C GLN A 810 17.47 3.65 36.13
N LEU A 811 16.75 4.29 35.21
CA LEU A 811 16.65 3.84 33.82
C LEU A 811 17.90 4.25 33.03
N LYS A 812 18.25 3.41 32.05
CA LYS A 812 19.20 3.81 31.03
C LYS A 812 18.60 4.88 30.14
N GLU A 813 19.42 5.82 29.68
CA GLU A 813 19.01 6.96 28.86
C GLU A 813 18.29 6.55 27.56
N GLU A 814 18.59 5.38 27.00
CA GLU A 814 17.89 4.87 25.81
C GLU A 814 16.39 4.65 26.07
N SER A 815 16.01 4.33 27.30
CA SER A 815 14.61 4.14 27.69
C SER A 815 13.80 5.44 27.67
N PHE A 816 14.45 6.61 27.58
CA PHE A 816 13.77 7.91 27.54
C PHE A 816 13.33 8.30 26.13
N LYS A 817 13.93 7.69 25.08
CA LYS A 817 13.73 8.08 23.68
C LYS A 817 12.25 8.11 23.30
N ASP A 818 11.52 7.07 23.70
CA ASP A 818 10.13 6.87 23.29
C ASP A 818 9.12 7.42 24.32
N HIS A 819 9.58 7.88 25.49
CA HIS A 819 8.71 8.21 26.62
C HIS A 819 8.86 9.65 27.15
N ALA A 820 10.03 10.28 27.01
CA ALA A 820 10.31 11.58 27.63
C ALA A 820 9.31 12.68 27.22
N ALA A 821 8.86 12.71 25.96
CA ALA A 821 7.83 13.65 25.52
C ALA A 821 6.49 13.44 26.25
N SER A 822 6.00 12.20 26.28
CA SER A 822 4.77 11.85 27.01
C SER A 822 4.88 12.08 28.53
N TRP A 823 6.07 11.90 29.10
CA TRP A 823 6.34 12.21 30.51
C TRP A 823 6.36 13.70 30.76
N GLY A 824 6.91 14.49 29.83
CA GLY A 824 6.85 15.94 29.87
C GLY A 824 5.41 16.46 29.82
N GLU A 825 4.59 15.92 28.93
CA GLU A 825 3.14 16.19 28.86
C GLU A 825 2.45 15.89 30.19
N SER A 826 2.75 14.75 30.81
CA SER A 826 2.13 14.36 32.09
C SER A 826 2.62 15.21 33.27
N ALA A 827 3.92 15.56 33.29
CA ALA A 827 4.52 16.33 34.37
C ALA A 827 4.06 17.78 34.37
N ILE A 828 3.89 18.41 33.20
CA ILE A 828 3.43 19.80 33.13
C ILE A 828 1.99 19.98 33.61
N GLN A 829 1.16 18.93 33.53
CA GLN A 829 -0.19 18.91 34.13
C GLN A 829 -0.15 18.94 35.66
N ILE A 830 0.93 18.48 36.30
CA ILE A 830 1.15 18.62 37.74
C ILE A 830 1.70 20.02 38.06
N GLY A 831 2.57 20.53 37.18
CA GLY A 831 3.01 21.92 37.21
C GLY A 831 4.43 22.10 36.67
N PRO A 832 4.88 23.35 36.48
CA PRO A 832 6.23 23.64 35.99
C PRO A 832 7.34 23.06 36.88
N GLU A 833 7.18 23.15 38.20
CA GLU A 833 8.14 22.59 39.16
C GLU A 833 8.22 21.06 39.07
N ALA A 834 7.12 20.38 38.73
CA ALA A 834 7.12 18.94 38.53
C ALA A 834 7.91 18.54 37.29
N LEU A 835 7.75 19.27 36.19
CA LEU A 835 8.54 19.07 34.98
C LEU A 835 10.05 19.30 35.25
N ASP A 836 10.38 20.34 36.01
CA ASP A 836 11.76 20.64 36.40
C ASP A 836 12.35 19.54 37.27
N ASN A 837 11.64 19.11 38.33
CA ASN A 837 12.05 18.03 39.22
C ASN A 837 12.22 16.69 38.49
N LEU A 838 11.30 16.39 37.57
CA LEU A 838 11.36 15.17 36.78
C LEU A 838 12.61 15.15 35.88
N THR A 839 12.93 16.29 35.26
CA THR A 839 13.95 16.40 34.22
C THR A 839 15.33 16.82 34.72
N GLN A 840 15.48 17.20 35.99
CA GLN A 840 16.69 17.79 36.57
C GLN A 840 17.96 16.96 36.31
N GLU A 841 17.87 15.64 36.46
CA GLU A 841 18.99 14.71 36.32
C GLU A 841 19.08 14.07 34.91
N TRP A 842 18.22 14.49 33.98
CA TRP A 842 18.16 13.90 32.64
C TRP A 842 19.21 14.50 31.71
N GLY A 843 19.66 13.70 30.75
CA GLY A 843 20.49 14.20 29.66
C GLY A 843 19.75 15.27 28.83
N PRO A 844 20.47 16.22 28.19
CA PRO A 844 19.89 17.33 27.44
C PRO A 844 18.84 16.88 26.40
N PHE A 845 19.04 15.73 25.74
CA PHE A 845 18.08 15.22 24.75
C PHE A 845 16.75 14.80 25.39
N ALA A 846 16.79 14.10 26.52
CA ALA A 846 15.57 13.71 27.24
C ALA A 846 14.86 14.94 27.81
N GLN A 847 15.59 15.94 28.31
CA GLN A 847 15.03 17.22 28.73
C GLN A 847 14.33 17.95 27.58
N PHE A 848 14.98 18.05 26.41
CA PHE A 848 14.40 18.65 25.20
C PHE A 848 13.09 17.99 24.80
N ARG A 849 13.06 16.66 24.77
CA ARG A 849 11.86 15.88 24.44
C ARG A 849 10.74 16.16 25.44
N ALA A 850 11.05 16.18 26.74
CA ALA A 850 10.08 16.50 27.78
C ALA A 850 9.52 17.92 27.62
N TYR A 851 10.37 18.92 27.34
CA TYR A 851 9.93 20.29 27.12
C TYR A 851 9.09 20.45 25.85
N CYS A 852 9.41 19.74 24.76
CA CYS A 852 8.60 19.73 23.55
C CYS A 852 7.21 19.12 23.80
N GLY A 853 7.14 17.97 24.46
CA GLY A 853 5.88 17.36 24.85
C GLY A 853 5.06 18.29 25.75
N ALA A 854 5.69 18.82 26.80
CA ALA A 854 5.04 19.78 27.70
C ALA A 854 4.54 21.04 26.96
N SER A 855 5.32 21.59 26.03
CA SER A 855 4.93 22.72 25.18
C SER A 855 3.73 22.37 24.29
N GLN A 856 3.70 21.18 23.68
CA GLN A 856 2.56 20.71 22.90
C GLN A 856 1.31 20.59 23.77
N SER A 857 1.43 20.07 25.00
CA SER A 857 0.29 20.02 25.93
C SER A 857 -0.24 21.41 26.25
N LEU A 858 0.64 22.35 26.63
CA LEU A 858 0.25 23.73 26.95
C LEU A 858 -0.38 24.43 25.73
N ALA A 859 0.11 24.16 24.51
CA ALA A 859 -0.47 24.71 23.29
C ALA A 859 -1.88 24.15 23.02
N ARG A 860 -2.11 22.84 23.25
CA ARG A 860 -3.45 22.23 23.19
C ARG A 860 -4.41 22.87 24.18
N ASP A 861 -3.93 23.23 25.37
CA ASP A 861 -4.69 23.88 26.43
C ASP A 861 -4.80 25.42 26.23
N ASN A 862 -4.40 25.92 25.06
CA ASN A 862 -4.40 27.35 24.70
C ASN A 862 -3.55 28.25 25.63
N GLN A 863 -2.57 27.68 26.34
CA GLN A 863 -1.59 28.38 27.17
C GLN A 863 -0.35 28.75 26.35
N LEU A 864 -0.57 29.50 25.26
CA LEU A 864 0.43 29.74 24.22
C LEU A 864 1.70 30.46 24.72
N GLU A 865 1.59 31.31 25.74
CA GLU A 865 2.75 32.01 26.30
C GLU A 865 3.66 31.06 27.07
N SER A 866 3.09 30.24 27.96
CA SER A 866 3.82 29.19 28.69
C SER A 866 4.41 28.14 27.74
N ALA A 867 3.67 27.76 26.68
CA ALA A 867 4.17 26.87 25.63
C ALA A 867 5.41 27.45 24.94
N ARG A 868 5.36 28.73 24.54
CA ARG A 868 6.53 29.41 23.94
C ARG A 868 7.72 29.47 24.89
N GLU A 869 7.49 29.69 26.18
CA GLU A 869 8.59 29.67 27.17
C GLU A 869 9.22 28.28 27.32
N LEU A 870 8.43 27.20 27.34
CA LEU A 870 9.00 25.84 27.31
C LEU A 870 9.71 25.53 26.00
N LEU A 871 9.20 26.01 24.86
CA LEU A 871 9.87 25.84 23.59
C LEU A 871 11.23 26.56 23.57
N LYS A 872 11.33 27.79 24.09
CA LYS A 872 12.62 28.48 24.25
C LYS A 872 13.59 27.70 25.14
N ARG A 873 13.09 27.08 26.21
CA ARG A 873 13.91 26.20 27.08
C ARG A 873 14.39 24.95 26.32
N ALA A 874 13.55 24.36 25.49
CA ALA A 874 13.93 23.26 24.60
C ALA A 874 14.99 23.72 23.58
N GLU A 875 14.77 24.84 22.90
CA GLU A 875 15.71 25.44 21.94
C GLU A 875 17.07 25.73 22.57
N ALA A 876 17.10 26.21 23.83
CA ALA A 876 18.34 26.46 24.55
C ALA A 876 19.17 25.19 24.81
N LEU A 877 18.56 23.99 24.76
CA LEU A 877 19.25 22.72 24.87
C LEU A 877 19.86 22.26 23.54
N LEU A 878 19.36 22.73 22.39
CA LEU A 878 19.83 22.32 21.05
C LEU A 878 21.35 22.44 20.90
N PRO A 879 22.03 23.55 21.26
CA PRO A 879 23.48 23.65 21.12
C PRO A 879 24.27 22.66 22.00
N THR A 880 23.66 22.18 23.09
CA THR A 880 24.25 21.17 23.98
C THR A 880 24.00 19.77 23.42
N ILE A 881 22.80 19.52 22.91
CA ILE A 881 22.41 18.28 22.23
C ILE A 881 23.27 18.07 21.00
N GLU A 882 23.45 19.08 20.14
CA GLU A 882 24.31 19.08 18.96
C GLU A 882 25.77 18.69 19.25
N LYS A 883 26.25 18.96 20.47
CA LYS A 883 27.59 18.62 20.93
C LYS A 883 27.68 17.27 21.64
N SER A 884 26.54 16.71 22.09
CA SER A 884 26.50 15.41 22.75
C SER A 884 26.50 14.27 21.71
N LYS A 885 26.81 13.05 22.13
CA LYS A 885 26.61 11.87 21.26
C LYS A 885 25.13 11.65 20.91
N GLU A 886 24.18 12.30 21.60
CA GLU A 886 22.76 12.29 21.25
C GLU A 886 22.36 13.25 20.11
N ALA A 887 23.21 14.23 19.75
CA ALA A 887 23.04 15.12 18.59
C ALA A 887 22.55 14.41 17.33
N GLN A 888 23.05 13.19 17.17
CA GLN A 888 22.90 12.35 15.99
C GLN A 888 21.47 11.85 15.75
N ASN A 889 20.60 11.93 16.76
CA ASN A 889 19.17 11.65 16.63
C ASN A 889 18.28 12.91 16.64
N ALA A 890 18.83 14.08 16.97
CA ALA A 890 18.03 15.30 17.16
C ALA A 890 17.60 15.96 15.84
N SER A 891 18.42 15.85 14.77
CA SER A 891 18.14 16.50 13.47
C SER A 891 16.84 16.05 12.78
N GLN A 892 16.28 14.89 13.14
CA GLN A 892 14.98 14.41 12.67
C GLN A 892 13.77 14.93 13.44
N TYR A 893 13.98 15.39 14.66
CA TYR A 893 12.94 15.96 15.53
C TYR A 893 12.97 17.48 15.52
N GLU A 894 14.00 18.09 14.93
CA GLU A 894 14.14 19.51 14.67
C GLU A 894 13.36 19.94 13.41
N GLN A 895 13.10 19.00 12.49
CA GLN A 895 12.07 19.10 11.44
C GLN A 895 10.69 18.78 12.04
#